data_AF-A0A2D4TSZ9-F1
#
_entry.id   AF-A0A2D4TSZ9-F1
#
_cell.length_a   1.000
_cell.length_b   1.000
_cell.length_c   1.000
_cell.angle_alpha   90.00
_cell.angle_beta   90.00
_cell.angle_gamma   90.00
#
_symmetry.space_group_name_H-M   'P 1'
#
loop_
_entity.id
_entity.type
_entity.pdbx_description
1 polymer ?
#
loop_
_entity_poly.entity_id
_entity_poly.type
_entity_poly.pdbx_seq_one_letter_code
_entity_poly.pdbx_strand_id
1 'polypeptide(L)'
;MTAVSQLVPNFFGGINEQPDELKKPGQVKDCVNFLPDVTYGLRKRPGLKWIEKLEDISGNGTWIEFTRKNDVGKSTDFIGYIETTGKVYFWDFDGNPEPVLYSKKAVEPGRFYTKDEVESELQIYRKNTEIPLTFEDFSRSYDGDFYLDKRNRKALKYVSVKDNILITNPAIRPRLNNPSPTEQEKNHFYAFIEAKVFDNTRTYELQFNELNKLDVSVDKVVRKVTSLSVLSTNKLNNNKKINEFNQPACIYNQAQYTFEGTSFNDAGQRILGSNTLDPDQDGENLEIKSGRVPVQIEFRLRGQQTVPVEDETIATCKYDIVQLKIIDGGDKYKKGDVIRFKCRVKRDDVAGTAEGRNFFDLWLEVTDVDTTYRPTNGFTINNEIEDANGNTLPTTDFVSIQEILASLKNNIVAEDTARDALVDEEKLFDKVEVIGNGIYLESQRAFLIQSSEMDLFNILNSEKKEDDNVPIAYVNNIANLPLECSPLFQVKVLNSFSDKDDAYFKFLNSNPGITYKVENGNTIPDEKVEDILIENSGQGYWVEIGKPFDSDEFRNKTMPHAITSTGAGFVVSRINWKKRTAGDASFNPSFTEDEAKITALNFFKNRLILLTTAGTIITSTAENIIDLFPQTALTTSVTDPIDIIANSSKTDPLYDSIVTNNGLVVFGSKSQYQFFTSADILSPNTVTVTQIAGYDFEPNSTPQMLSTNISFVTSSEATRMYEMTNVFDRGQVDVNERSKIIQAKFNKGYTYASSSRTYNLLAYTRPLPIAKNRVQEDIDLGKIMWVYIYLKDSSQSDQQTAWVRFEFPHPVKHHFFKDDKMYVITGNSKVNANATECYYTSLDVGAFNSAASSLDNMTEFVDYWKNDLKEENIPWELTSNETIVPSVSTKYSDGSPHNITGIKYNCQVDLPKYYVTSTIGSEFRSDTTASLTMHRYKINHGAVGAYYVDIKRTGKPEDDYKILYEQPYADGGIAGDAERDYPIALEQEQTVPVYDRNTNINISIRSDFNLPCIIYSLRWEGDYTNRYYKRV
;
A
#
# COMPACT_ATOMS: atom_id res chain seq x y z
N MET A 1 -36.12 -65.69 -20.69
CA MET A 1 -35.69 -64.66 -19.74
C MET A 1 -34.58 -65.28 -18.92
N THR A 2 -33.49 -64.56 -18.66
CA THR A 2 -32.38 -65.03 -17.84
C THR A 2 -32.42 -64.29 -16.52
N ALA A 3 -32.41 -65.00 -15.40
CA ALA A 3 -32.27 -64.35 -14.09
C ALA A 3 -30.87 -63.73 -14.00
N VAL A 4 -30.81 -62.43 -13.67
CA VAL A 4 -29.58 -61.67 -13.49
C VAL A 4 -29.55 -61.08 -12.08
N SER A 5 -28.37 -61.12 -11.47
CA SER A 5 -28.10 -60.47 -10.19
C SER A 5 -26.82 -59.66 -10.33
N GLN A 6 -26.85 -58.40 -9.88
CA GLN A 6 -25.67 -57.54 -9.82
C GLN A 6 -25.54 -56.91 -8.43
N LEU A 7 -24.29 -56.71 -8.00
CA LEU A 7 -23.92 -56.09 -6.74
C LEU A 7 -23.44 -54.66 -7.00
N VAL A 8 -23.99 -53.72 -6.23
CA VAL A 8 -23.45 -52.39 -6.01
C VAL A 8 -22.56 -52.48 -4.76
N PRO A 9 -21.22 -52.47 -4.91
CA PRO A 9 -20.31 -52.87 -3.83
C PRO A 9 -20.20 -51.83 -2.71
N ASN A 10 -20.41 -50.55 -3.01
CA ASN A 10 -20.35 -49.44 -2.05
C ASN A 10 -21.16 -48.26 -2.57
N PHE A 11 -21.32 -47.24 -1.71
CA PHE A 11 -22.03 -45.99 -2.02
C PHE A 11 -21.11 -44.77 -1.90
N PHE A 12 -19.87 -44.89 -2.36
CA PHE A 12 -18.87 -43.81 -2.24
C PHE A 12 -19.00 -42.72 -3.31
N GLY A 13 -19.81 -42.95 -4.34
CA GLY A 13 -19.90 -42.07 -5.52
C GLY A 13 -20.76 -40.82 -5.33
N GLY A 14 -21.55 -40.74 -4.26
CA GLY A 14 -22.40 -39.59 -3.95
C GLY A 14 -23.46 -39.29 -5.02
N ILE A 15 -23.96 -38.05 -5.02
CA ILE A 15 -24.99 -37.56 -5.92
C ILE A 15 -24.43 -37.40 -7.34
N ASN A 16 -25.17 -37.90 -8.34
CA ASN A 16 -24.93 -37.64 -9.75
C ASN A 16 -26.26 -37.34 -10.47
N GLU A 17 -26.34 -36.23 -11.19
CA GLU A 17 -27.54 -35.81 -11.93
C GLU A 17 -27.60 -36.34 -13.37
N GLN A 18 -26.55 -37.01 -13.84
CA GLN A 18 -26.56 -37.65 -15.15
C GLN A 18 -27.73 -38.65 -15.26
N PRO A 19 -28.23 -38.93 -16.49
CA PRO A 19 -29.20 -40.00 -16.72
C PRO A 19 -28.81 -41.32 -16.02
N ASP A 20 -29.79 -42.05 -15.50
CA ASP A 20 -29.56 -43.24 -14.66
C ASP A 20 -28.67 -44.31 -15.32
N GLU A 21 -28.74 -44.42 -16.65
CA GLU A 21 -27.91 -45.33 -17.47
C GLU A 21 -26.42 -44.97 -17.53
N LEU A 22 -26.04 -43.72 -17.23
CA LEU A 22 -24.65 -43.24 -17.23
C LEU A 22 -24.03 -43.22 -15.82
N LYS A 23 -24.82 -43.45 -14.78
CA LYS A 23 -24.33 -43.46 -13.40
C LYS A 23 -23.44 -44.68 -13.16
N LYS A 24 -22.31 -44.45 -12.48
CA LYS A 24 -21.44 -45.53 -12.00
C LYS A 24 -22.10 -46.26 -10.83
N PRO A 25 -21.81 -47.56 -10.63
CA PRO A 25 -22.22 -48.27 -9.42
C PRO A 25 -21.77 -47.49 -8.17
N GLY A 26 -22.70 -47.28 -7.23
CA GLY A 26 -22.46 -46.54 -5.98
C GLY A 26 -22.75 -45.03 -6.05
N GLN A 27 -23.14 -44.51 -7.23
CA GLN A 27 -23.71 -43.16 -7.35
C GLN A 27 -25.22 -43.19 -7.16
N VAL A 28 -25.76 -42.11 -6.58
CA VAL A 28 -27.17 -41.97 -6.21
C VAL A 28 -27.80 -40.75 -6.87
N LYS A 29 -29.13 -40.68 -6.92
CA LYS A 29 -29.86 -39.52 -7.47
C LYS A 29 -29.89 -38.35 -6.50
N ASP A 30 -30.02 -38.64 -5.21
CA ASP A 30 -30.02 -37.67 -4.13
C ASP A 30 -29.53 -38.34 -2.84
N CYS A 31 -28.89 -37.55 -1.98
CA CYS A 31 -28.27 -38.02 -0.75
C CYS A 31 -28.35 -36.91 0.31
N VAL A 32 -29.36 -37.00 1.17
CA VAL A 32 -29.68 -36.00 2.19
C VAL A 32 -29.27 -36.52 3.56
N ASN A 33 -28.45 -35.74 4.28
CA ASN A 33 -28.01 -36.04 5.65
C ASN A 33 -27.29 -37.39 5.83
N PHE A 34 -26.77 -37.95 4.74
CA PHE A 34 -25.86 -39.09 4.75
C PHE A 34 -24.44 -38.64 4.39
N LEU A 35 -23.44 -39.29 4.98
CA LEU A 35 -22.02 -39.08 4.78
C LEU A 35 -21.38 -40.39 4.28
N PRO A 36 -20.91 -40.46 3.02
CA PRO A 36 -20.18 -41.61 2.50
C PRO A 36 -18.75 -41.64 3.01
N ASP A 37 -18.39 -42.72 3.71
CA ASP A 37 -17.07 -42.96 4.29
C ASP A 37 -16.49 -44.26 3.71
N VAL A 38 -15.21 -44.24 3.31
CA VAL A 38 -14.56 -45.41 2.67
C VAL A 38 -14.40 -46.61 3.60
N THR A 39 -14.39 -46.39 4.92
CA THR A 39 -14.23 -47.43 5.94
C THR A 39 -15.59 -47.95 6.42
N TYR A 40 -16.52 -47.03 6.65
CA TYR A 40 -17.79 -47.34 7.33
C TYR A 40 -19.02 -47.39 6.40
N GLY A 41 -18.88 -47.15 5.10
CA GLY A 41 -20.01 -47.14 4.18
C GLY A 41 -20.78 -45.81 4.18
N LEU A 42 -22.02 -45.84 3.69
CA LEU A 42 -22.90 -44.67 3.69
C LEU A 42 -23.65 -44.59 5.01
N ARG A 43 -23.24 -43.68 5.89
CA ARG A 43 -23.80 -43.51 7.24
C ARG A 43 -24.56 -42.20 7.39
N LYS A 44 -25.44 -42.10 8.39
CA LYS A 44 -26.07 -40.81 8.75
C LYS A 44 -25.00 -39.80 9.20
N ARG A 45 -25.22 -38.51 8.93
CA ARG A 45 -24.40 -37.44 9.52
C ARG A 45 -24.56 -37.42 11.06
N PRO A 46 -23.62 -36.87 11.83
CA PRO A 46 -23.86 -36.67 13.25
C PRO A 46 -24.98 -35.64 13.47
N GLY A 47 -25.62 -35.72 14.64
CA GLY A 47 -26.51 -34.69 15.12
C GLY A 47 -25.78 -33.41 15.52
N LEU A 48 -26.44 -32.27 15.37
CA LEU A 48 -25.94 -30.98 15.86
C LEU A 48 -25.96 -30.92 17.39
N LYS A 49 -24.79 -30.95 18.02
CA LYS A 49 -24.64 -30.74 19.47
C LYS A 49 -24.78 -29.26 19.80
N TRP A 50 -25.66 -28.93 20.73
CA TRP A 50 -25.84 -27.58 21.26
C TRP A 50 -24.63 -27.16 22.09
N ILE A 51 -24.12 -25.95 21.84
CA ILE A 51 -23.09 -25.30 22.67
C ILE A 51 -23.77 -24.21 23.49
N GLU A 52 -24.18 -23.13 22.82
CA GLU A 52 -24.75 -21.93 23.44
C GLU A 52 -25.64 -21.12 22.48
N LYS A 53 -26.51 -20.27 23.03
CA LYS A 53 -27.28 -19.26 22.28
C LYS A 53 -26.53 -17.93 22.25
N LEU A 54 -26.25 -17.42 21.06
CA LEU A 54 -25.62 -16.12 20.86
C LEU A 54 -26.71 -15.05 20.69
N GLU A 55 -26.92 -14.25 21.74
CA GLU A 55 -27.93 -13.19 21.79
C GLU A 55 -27.45 -11.88 21.15
N ASP A 56 -28.41 -11.01 20.79
CA ASP A 56 -28.20 -9.68 20.21
C ASP A 56 -27.39 -9.64 18.91
N ILE A 57 -27.36 -10.74 18.16
CA ILE A 57 -26.68 -10.81 16.86
C ILE A 57 -27.57 -11.36 15.74
N SER A 58 -27.39 -10.78 14.55
CA SER A 58 -28.15 -11.16 13.35
C SER A 58 -27.53 -12.26 12.50
N GLY A 59 -26.26 -12.59 12.74
CA GLY A 59 -25.48 -13.57 11.99
C GLY A 59 -25.18 -13.21 10.53
N ASN A 60 -25.59 -12.02 10.03
CA ASN A 60 -25.38 -11.59 8.64
C ASN A 60 -24.13 -10.70 8.44
N GLY A 61 -23.39 -10.47 9.52
CA GLY A 61 -22.16 -9.69 9.57
C GLY A 61 -20.95 -10.40 8.94
N THR A 62 -19.78 -10.24 9.55
CA THR A 62 -18.53 -10.93 9.19
C THR A 62 -18.07 -11.74 10.38
N TRP A 63 -17.89 -13.04 10.18
CA TRP A 63 -17.38 -13.95 11.20
C TRP A 63 -15.86 -14.05 11.11
N ILE A 64 -15.22 -14.18 12.27
CA ILE A 64 -13.78 -14.22 12.43
C ILE A 64 -13.43 -15.47 13.23
N GLU A 65 -12.50 -16.26 12.69
CA GLU A 65 -11.93 -17.40 13.37
C GLU A 65 -10.55 -17.00 13.88
N PHE A 66 -10.35 -17.04 15.19
CA PHE A 66 -9.10 -16.60 15.79
C PHE A 66 -8.57 -17.61 16.80
N THR A 67 -7.34 -18.05 16.56
CA THR A 67 -6.61 -18.92 17.48
C THR A 67 -5.45 -18.14 18.06
N ARG A 68 -5.45 -17.95 19.38
CA ARG A 68 -4.33 -17.37 20.11
C ARG A 68 -3.44 -18.47 20.65
N LYS A 69 -2.14 -18.37 20.46
CA LYS A 69 -1.15 -19.26 21.08
C LYS A 69 -0.35 -18.47 22.10
N ASN A 70 -0.47 -18.84 23.37
CA ASN A 70 0.30 -18.22 24.44
C ASN A 70 1.75 -18.78 24.46
N ASP A 71 2.67 -18.08 25.11
CA ASP A 71 4.10 -18.45 25.20
C ASP A 71 4.36 -19.82 25.85
N VAL A 72 3.40 -20.33 26.63
CA VAL A 72 3.44 -21.67 27.26
C VAL A 72 2.91 -22.76 26.30
N GLY A 73 2.62 -22.42 25.05
CA GLY A 73 2.08 -23.34 24.04
C GLY A 73 0.61 -23.71 24.22
N LYS A 74 -0.09 -23.14 25.23
CA LYS A 74 -1.55 -23.28 25.35
C LYS A 74 -2.23 -22.41 24.29
N SER A 75 -3.06 -23.06 23.48
CA SER A 75 -3.87 -22.41 22.45
C SER A 75 -5.26 -22.13 23.03
N THR A 76 -5.74 -20.90 22.89
CA THR A 76 -7.13 -20.51 23.19
C THR A 76 -7.81 -20.10 21.89
N ASP A 77 -8.95 -20.71 21.60
CA ASP A 77 -9.69 -20.51 20.36
C ASP A 77 -10.91 -19.63 20.61
N PHE A 78 -11.12 -18.66 19.72
CA PHE A 78 -12.16 -17.66 19.81
C PHE A 78 -12.91 -17.53 18.49
N ILE A 79 -14.19 -17.23 18.60
CA ILE A 79 -15.04 -16.86 17.48
C ILE A 79 -15.45 -15.40 17.62
N GLY A 80 -15.10 -14.60 16.62
CA GLY A 80 -15.46 -13.19 16.52
C GLY A 80 -16.61 -12.97 15.55
N TYR A 81 -17.40 -11.93 15.79
CA TYR A 81 -18.45 -11.47 14.90
C TYR A 81 -18.44 -9.94 14.81
N ILE A 82 -18.37 -9.43 13.59
CA ILE A 82 -18.57 -8.01 13.29
C ILE A 82 -19.96 -7.86 12.69
N GLU A 83 -20.86 -7.19 13.40
CA GLU A 83 -22.19 -6.88 12.92
C GLU A 83 -22.16 -5.96 11.69
N THR A 84 -23.26 -5.89 10.94
CA THR A 84 -23.40 -4.98 9.80
C THR A 84 -23.17 -3.50 10.14
N THR A 85 -23.41 -3.10 11.39
CA THR A 85 -23.14 -1.75 11.93
C THR A 85 -21.64 -1.52 12.18
N GLY A 86 -20.85 -2.58 12.27
CA GLY A 86 -19.44 -2.58 12.64
C GLY A 86 -19.18 -2.81 14.14
N LYS A 87 -20.22 -3.10 14.94
CA LYS A 87 -20.06 -3.52 16.34
C LYS A 87 -19.44 -4.92 16.40
N VAL A 88 -18.54 -5.15 17.35
CA VAL A 88 -17.69 -6.34 17.42
C VAL A 88 -18.06 -7.14 18.67
N TYR A 89 -18.12 -8.45 18.51
CA TYR A 89 -18.39 -9.42 19.57
C TYR A 89 -17.38 -10.56 19.48
N PHE A 90 -17.00 -11.13 20.61
CA PHE A 90 -16.15 -12.31 20.69
C PHE A 90 -16.71 -13.28 21.73
N TRP A 91 -16.55 -14.57 21.44
CA TRP A 91 -16.81 -15.66 22.37
C TRP A 91 -15.66 -16.65 22.34
N ASP A 92 -15.46 -17.37 23.43
CA ASP A 92 -14.68 -18.60 23.41
C ASP A 92 -15.44 -19.71 22.64
N PHE A 93 -14.78 -20.84 22.42
CA PHE A 93 -15.38 -21.99 21.73
C PHE A 93 -16.43 -22.75 22.56
N ASP A 94 -16.57 -22.43 23.85
CA ASP A 94 -17.65 -22.91 24.70
C ASP A 94 -18.88 -21.99 24.67
N GLY A 95 -18.78 -20.84 23.97
CA GLY A 95 -19.85 -19.86 23.80
C GLY A 95 -19.89 -18.78 24.88
N ASN A 96 -18.90 -18.70 25.78
CA ASN A 96 -18.83 -17.65 26.79
C ASN A 96 -18.35 -16.34 26.14
N PRO A 97 -19.03 -15.20 26.40
CA PRO A 97 -18.67 -13.92 25.82
C PRO A 97 -17.36 -13.36 26.40
N GLU A 98 -16.50 -12.85 25.52
CA GLU A 98 -15.25 -12.15 25.86
C GLU A 98 -15.45 -10.63 25.81
N PRO A 99 -14.88 -9.85 26.73
CA PRO A 99 -15.06 -8.41 26.74
C PRO A 99 -14.36 -7.75 25.55
N VAL A 100 -15.10 -6.90 24.85
CA VAL A 100 -14.60 -6.12 23.71
C VAL A 100 -14.61 -4.63 24.07
N LEU A 101 -13.44 -4.02 24.06
CA LEU A 101 -13.22 -2.61 24.35
C LEU A 101 -12.88 -1.84 23.06
N TYR A 102 -13.12 -0.53 23.07
CA TYR A 102 -12.82 0.36 21.96
C TYR A 102 -11.81 1.43 22.39
N SER A 103 -10.76 1.64 21.61
CA SER A 103 -9.75 2.68 21.88
C SER A 103 -9.76 3.77 20.81
N LYS A 104 -9.78 5.04 21.23
CA LYS A 104 -9.56 6.18 20.32
C LYS A 104 -8.09 6.35 19.91
N LYS A 105 -7.17 5.89 20.75
CA LYS A 105 -5.74 5.84 20.44
C LYS A 105 -5.47 4.61 19.58
N ALA A 106 -4.72 4.79 18.50
CA ALA A 106 -4.33 3.70 17.63
C ALA A 106 -3.39 2.74 18.35
N VAL A 107 -3.57 1.44 18.11
CA VAL A 107 -2.64 0.40 18.59
C VAL A 107 -1.52 0.21 17.58
N GLU A 108 -0.41 -0.33 18.08
CA GLU A 108 0.72 -0.78 17.28
C GLU A 108 0.63 -2.30 17.12
N PRO A 109 0.32 -2.80 15.92
CA PRO A 109 0.27 -4.22 15.65
C PRO A 109 1.60 -4.91 15.97
N GLY A 110 1.53 -6.06 16.63
CA GLY A 110 2.69 -6.85 17.03
C GLY A 110 3.22 -6.55 18.44
N ARG A 111 2.79 -5.45 19.09
CA ARG A 111 3.04 -5.20 20.51
C ARG A 111 2.04 -5.99 21.37
N PHE A 112 2.54 -6.59 22.44
CA PHE A 112 1.68 -7.16 23.48
C PHE A 112 1.31 -6.06 24.47
N TYR A 113 0.02 -5.91 24.75
CA TYR A 113 -0.49 -4.97 25.75
C TYR A 113 -0.93 -5.74 26.99
N THR A 114 -0.32 -5.43 28.13
CA THR A 114 -0.79 -5.87 29.44
C THR A 114 -2.09 -5.18 29.82
N LYS A 115 -2.84 -5.72 30.78
CA LYS A 115 -4.08 -5.12 31.26
C LYS A 115 -3.88 -3.67 31.75
N ASP A 116 -2.82 -3.42 32.49
CA ASP A 116 -2.52 -2.10 33.04
C ASP A 116 -2.16 -1.09 31.94
N GLU A 117 -1.45 -1.52 30.88
CA GLU A 117 -1.16 -0.69 29.71
C GLU A 117 -2.42 -0.41 28.87
N VAL A 118 -3.36 -1.36 28.79
CA VAL A 118 -4.65 -1.13 28.12
C VAL A 118 -5.44 -0.04 28.84
N GLU A 119 -5.43 -0.04 30.17
CA GLU A 119 -6.17 0.95 30.96
C GLU A 119 -5.48 2.33 30.98
N SER A 120 -4.15 2.37 31.02
CA SER A 120 -3.37 3.61 31.15
C SER A 120 -2.96 4.24 29.82
N GLU A 121 -2.60 3.45 28.81
CA GLU A 121 -2.07 3.96 27.54
C GLU A 121 -3.13 4.09 26.45
N LEU A 122 -4.10 3.18 26.41
CA LEU A 122 -5.14 3.17 25.40
C LEU A 122 -6.30 4.03 25.92
N GLN A 123 -6.75 4.98 25.09
CA GLN A 123 -7.85 5.88 25.44
C GLN A 123 -9.18 5.13 25.34
N ILE A 124 -9.40 4.19 26.26
CA ILE A 124 -10.56 3.31 26.33
C ILE A 124 -11.67 3.86 27.20
N TYR A 125 -11.43 4.95 27.94
CA TYR A 125 -12.42 5.60 28.79
C TYR A 125 -12.92 6.92 28.18
N ARG A 126 -14.14 7.34 28.55
CA ARG A 126 -14.61 8.69 28.26
C ARG A 126 -13.74 9.71 28.99
N LYS A 127 -13.60 10.91 28.41
CA LYS A 127 -12.69 11.94 28.91
C LYS A 127 -12.96 12.24 30.40
N ASN A 128 -11.96 11.98 31.24
CA ASN A 128 -11.98 12.19 32.70
C ASN A 128 -13.03 11.37 33.47
N THR A 129 -13.40 10.17 33.00
CA THR A 129 -14.27 9.23 33.75
C THR A 129 -13.70 7.80 33.72
N GLU A 130 -14.15 6.92 34.61
CA GLU A 130 -13.85 5.47 34.61
C GLU A 130 -14.83 4.65 33.75
N ILE A 131 -15.61 5.32 32.88
CA ILE A 131 -16.64 4.67 32.06
C ILE A 131 -16.01 4.30 30.70
N PRO A 132 -15.93 3.00 30.33
CA PRO A 132 -15.39 2.58 29.06
C PRO A 132 -16.15 3.20 27.87
N LEU A 133 -15.45 3.47 26.77
CA LEU A 133 -16.03 3.93 25.53
C LEU A 133 -16.98 2.88 24.98
N THR A 134 -18.21 3.29 24.66
CA THR A 134 -19.14 2.42 23.97
C THR A 134 -18.82 2.38 22.48
N PHE A 135 -19.39 1.40 21.77
CA PHE A 135 -19.35 1.34 20.32
C PHE A 135 -19.81 2.66 19.67
N GLU A 136 -20.87 3.28 20.19
CA GLU A 136 -21.39 4.54 19.65
C GLU A 136 -20.40 5.70 19.82
N ASP A 137 -19.68 5.76 20.94
CA ASP A 137 -18.65 6.78 21.18
C ASP A 137 -17.47 6.60 20.23
N PHE A 138 -17.10 5.35 19.97
CA PHE A 138 -16.03 5.02 19.02
C PHE A 138 -16.45 5.32 17.58
N SER A 139 -17.64 4.89 17.17
CA SER A 139 -18.19 5.13 15.83
C SER A 139 -18.33 6.63 15.54
N ARG A 140 -18.82 7.43 16.50
CA ARG A 140 -18.91 8.90 16.38
C ARG A 140 -17.55 9.62 16.26
N SER A 141 -16.45 8.96 16.59
CA SER A 141 -15.11 9.54 16.39
C SER A 141 -14.68 9.59 14.91
N TYR A 142 -15.48 9.04 14.00
CA TYR A 142 -15.30 9.12 12.56
C TYR A 142 -16.14 10.27 12.01
N ASP A 143 -15.53 11.12 11.18
CA ASP A 143 -16.21 12.24 10.52
C ASP A 143 -16.88 11.72 9.23
N GLY A 144 -17.89 10.84 9.36
CA GLY A 144 -18.58 10.21 8.23
C GLY A 144 -18.77 8.71 8.37
N ASP A 145 -18.50 7.96 7.29
CA ASP A 145 -18.66 6.50 7.27
C ASP A 145 -17.66 5.81 8.20
N PHE A 146 -18.19 5.00 9.12
CA PHE A 146 -17.39 4.20 10.04
C PHE A 146 -16.70 3.04 9.31
N TYR A 147 -15.42 2.80 9.59
CA TYR A 147 -14.61 1.87 8.78
C TYR A 147 -15.10 0.42 8.82
N LEU A 148 -15.56 -0.07 9.98
CA LEU A 148 -16.07 -1.45 10.11
C LEU A 148 -17.54 -1.58 9.71
N ASP A 149 -18.18 -0.50 9.26
CA ASP A 149 -19.57 -0.53 8.81
C ASP A 149 -19.71 -1.23 7.45
N LYS A 150 -20.65 -2.19 7.39
CA LYS A 150 -20.95 -3.00 6.20
C LYS A 150 -22.14 -2.46 5.40
N ARG A 151 -22.63 -1.24 5.66
CA ARG A 151 -23.74 -0.62 4.88
C ARG A 151 -23.53 -0.67 3.36
N ASN A 152 -22.27 -0.68 2.90
CA ASN A 152 -21.88 -0.80 1.49
C ASN A 152 -21.88 -2.24 0.93
N ARG A 153 -22.36 -3.23 1.70
CA ARG A 153 -22.68 -4.62 1.29
C ARG A 153 -21.51 -5.51 0.85
N LYS A 154 -20.26 -5.04 0.91
CA LYS A 154 -19.09 -5.91 0.69
C LYS A 154 -18.69 -6.60 1.99
N ALA A 155 -18.34 -7.89 1.93
CA ALA A 155 -17.79 -8.59 3.09
C ALA A 155 -16.49 -7.92 3.53
N LEU A 156 -16.30 -7.76 4.84
CA LEU A 156 -15.00 -7.38 5.37
C LEU A 156 -14.04 -8.56 5.18
N LYS A 157 -12.78 -8.28 4.86
CA LYS A 157 -11.73 -9.29 4.78
C LYS A 157 -10.77 -9.06 5.93
N TYR A 158 -10.20 -10.14 6.45
CA TYR A 158 -9.29 -10.06 7.58
C TYR A 158 -8.12 -11.02 7.41
N VAL A 159 -7.02 -10.72 8.09
CA VAL A 159 -5.89 -11.62 8.29
C VAL A 159 -5.49 -11.57 9.75
N SER A 160 -5.21 -12.73 10.34
CA SER A 160 -4.69 -12.84 11.70
C SER A 160 -3.17 -12.98 11.66
N VAL A 161 -2.49 -12.13 12.43
CA VAL A 161 -1.03 -12.11 12.59
C VAL A 161 -0.71 -12.01 14.08
N LYS A 162 -0.20 -13.10 14.66
CA LYS A 162 0.04 -13.23 16.11
C LYS A 162 -1.24 -12.90 16.90
N ASP A 163 -1.18 -11.95 17.84
CA ASP A 163 -2.31 -11.50 18.66
C ASP A 163 -3.21 -10.45 17.98
N ASN A 164 -2.96 -10.12 16.72
CA ASN A 164 -3.64 -9.05 15.99
C ASN A 164 -4.48 -9.60 14.84
N ILE A 165 -5.70 -9.08 14.71
CA ILE A 165 -6.59 -9.34 13.58
C ILE A 165 -6.70 -8.03 12.80
N LEU A 166 -6.12 -8.02 11.60
CA LEU A 166 -6.15 -6.86 10.71
C LEU A 166 -7.36 -6.99 9.80
N ILE A 167 -8.20 -5.96 9.72
CA ILE A 167 -9.44 -5.95 8.96
C ILE A 167 -9.40 -4.85 7.93
N THR A 168 -9.72 -5.21 6.69
CA THR A 168 -9.94 -4.26 5.60
C THR A 168 -11.40 -4.19 5.21
N ASN A 169 -11.85 -2.98 4.84
CA ASN A 169 -13.15 -2.75 4.23
C ASN A 169 -13.00 -2.48 2.72
N PRO A 170 -13.38 -3.43 1.84
CA PRO A 170 -13.26 -3.30 0.39
C PRO A 170 -14.13 -2.22 -0.27
N ALA A 171 -14.91 -1.47 0.52
CA ALA A 171 -15.69 -0.33 0.07
C ALA A 171 -14.95 1.01 0.22
N ILE A 172 -14.01 1.11 1.15
CA ILE A 172 -13.34 2.36 1.54
C ILE A 172 -12.02 2.50 0.77
N ARG A 173 -11.72 3.72 0.31
CA ARG A 173 -10.46 4.07 -0.35
C ARG A 173 -9.46 4.59 0.68
N PRO A 174 -8.21 4.08 0.70
CA PRO A 174 -7.11 4.71 1.41
C PRO A 174 -6.94 6.17 0.99
N ARG A 175 -6.48 7.02 1.91
CA ARG A 175 -6.17 8.42 1.64
C ARG A 175 -4.96 8.82 2.46
N LEU A 176 -4.12 9.66 1.88
CA LEU A 176 -3.07 10.35 2.60
C LEU A 176 -3.64 11.63 3.24
N ASN A 177 -2.99 12.08 4.30
CA ASN A 177 -3.14 13.43 4.82
C ASN A 177 -2.45 14.38 3.84
N ASN A 178 -3.04 15.56 3.62
CA ASN A 178 -2.43 16.61 2.83
C ASN A 178 -1.95 17.69 3.80
N PRO A 179 -0.69 17.63 4.26
CA PRO A 179 -0.14 18.72 5.04
C PRO A 179 -0.14 20.00 4.18
N SER A 180 -0.45 21.12 4.80
CA SER A 180 -0.40 22.42 4.14
C SER A 180 0.50 23.33 4.97
N PRO A 181 1.54 23.93 4.36
CA PRO A 181 2.42 24.82 5.09
C PRO A 181 1.66 26.07 5.54
N THR A 182 1.97 26.55 6.74
CA THR A 182 1.53 27.85 7.24
C THR A 182 2.14 28.99 6.43
N GLU A 183 1.58 30.19 6.53
CA GLU A 183 2.14 31.35 5.81
C GLU A 183 3.57 31.69 6.24
N GLN A 184 3.95 31.38 7.50
CA GLN A 184 5.33 31.50 7.95
C GLN A 184 6.25 30.48 7.26
N GLU A 185 5.84 29.21 7.19
CA GLU A 185 6.65 28.16 6.54
C GLU A 185 6.78 28.38 5.03
N LYS A 186 5.75 28.93 4.36
CA LYS A 186 5.82 29.29 2.94
C LYS A 186 6.80 30.40 2.63
N ASN A 187 7.07 31.26 3.61
CA ASN A 187 7.90 32.44 3.49
C ASN A 187 9.19 32.33 4.30
N HIS A 188 9.50 31.17 4.88
CA HIS A 188 10.72 30.94 5.64
C HIS A 188 11.89 30.64 4.68
N PHE A 189 12.65 31.67 4.34
CA PHE A 189 13.88 31.58 3.56
C PHE A 189 15.08 31.56 4.49
N TYR A 190 16.07 30.75 4.15
CA TYR A 190 17.28 30.59 4.93
C TYR A 190 18.48 30.29 4.04
N ALA A 191 19.67 30.62 4.55
CA ALA A 191 20.91 30.28 3.89
C ALA A 191 21.98 29.86 4.90
N PHE A 192 22.87 28.97 4.47
CA PHE A 192 24.07 28.62 5.23
C PHE A 192 25.31 28.85 4.38
N ILE A 193 26.22 29.67 4.90
CA ILE A 193 27.47 30.03 4.24
C ILE A 193 28.61 29.43 5.05
N GLU A 194 29.21 28.36 4.56
CA GLU A 194 30.36 27.70 5.20
C GLU A 194 31.67 28.16 4.55
N ALA A 195 32.63 28.60 5.36
CA ALA A 195 33.98 28.93 4.92
C ALA A 195 34.83 27.65 4.86
N LYS A 196 35.25 27.27 3.65
CA LYS A 196 36.00 26.03 3.39
C LYS A 196 37.49 26.17 3.68
N VAL A 197 38.06 27.33 3.36
CA VAL A 197 39.50 27.57 3.42
C VAL A 197 39.75 28.93 4.08
N PHE A 198 40.73 28.94 4.99
CA PHE A 198 41.30 30.18 5.50
C PHE A 198 42.43 30.65 4.57
N ASP A 199 42.25 31.82 3.96
CA ASP A 199 43.29 32.49 3.18
C ASP A 199 43.32 33.97 3.59
N ASN A 200 44.38 34.37 4.30
CA ASN A 200 44.55 35.74 4.77
C ASN A 200 45.04 36.72 3.69
N THR A 201 45.28 36.23 2.47
CA THR A 201 45.69 37.06 1.32
C THR A 201 44.53 37.40 0.38
N ARG A 202 43.34 36.83 0.63
CA ARG A 202 42.16 37.05 -0.20
C ARG A 202 41.07 37.80 0.53
N THR A 203 40.34 38.59 -0.24
CA THR A 203 39.16 39.32 0.22
C THR A 203 37.95 38.40 0.23
N TYR A 204 37.25 38.33 1.36
CA TYR A 204 36.02 37.56 1.48
C TYR A 204 34.84 38.45 1.09
N GLU A 205 34.26 38.19 -0.08
CA GLU A 205 33.14 38.96 -0.63
C GLU A 205 31.85 38.12 -0.64
N LEU A 206 30.79 38.60 0.00
CA LEU A 206 29.44 38.06 -0.09
C LEU A 206 28.49 39.12 -0.65
N GLN A 207 27.74 38.77 -1.67
CA GLN A 207 26.71 39.60 -2.27
C GLN A 207 25.34 39.10 -1.84
N PHE A 208 24.42 40.02 -1.56
CA PHE A 208 23.06 39.68 -1.15
C PHE A 208 22.06 40.38 -2.07
N ASN A 209 21.09 39.62 -2.59
CA ASN A 209 20.00 40.12 -3.43
C ASN A 209 18.64 39.76 -2.83
N GLU A 210 17.76 40.75 -2.66
CA GLU A 210 16.35 40.53 -2.27
C GLU A 210 15.49 40.31 -3.52
N LEU A 211 14.78 39.17 -3.61
CA LEU A 211 14.14 38.76 -4.86
C LEU A 211 12.75 39.40 -5.11
N ASN A 212 12.09 39.93 -4.08
CA ASN A 212 10.72 40.47 -4.17
C ASN A 212 10.62 42.00 -4.14
N LYS A 213 11.74 42.72 -4.04
CA LYS A 213 11.76 44.14 -4.36
C LYS A 213 11.66 44.23 -5.88
N LEU A 214 10.53 44.72 -6.42
CA LEU A 214 10.52 45.35 -7.75
C LEU A 214 11.79 46.19 -7.83
N ASP A 215 12.63 45.97 -8.84
CA ASP A 215 13.90 46.67 -9.10
C ASP A 215 13.76 48.20 -8.99
N VAL A 216 13.70 48.71 -7.76
CA VAL A 216 13.60 50.13 -7.41
C VAL A 216 14.65 50.40 -6.33
N SER A 217 15.85 49.91 -6.62
CA SER A 217 17.11 50.46 -6.15
C SER A 217 18.24 49.85 -6.99
N VAL A 218 18.14 49.97 -8.33
CA VAL A 218 19.31 49.78 -9.20
C VAL A 218 20.03 51.11 -9.25
N ASP A 219 20.79 51.43 -8.20
CA ASP A 219 21.55 52.67 -8.19
C ASP A 219 22.87 52.51 -8.95
N LYS A 220 22.96 53.26 -10.06
CA LYS A 220 24.02 53.35 -11.07
C LYS A 220 24.10 52.21 -12.10
N VAL A 221 23.36 52.40 -13.20
CA VAL A 221 23.71 51.86 -14.52
C VAL A 221 25.04 52.50 -14.97
N VAL A 222 26.14 51.77 -14.86
CA VAL A 222 27.43 52.21 -15.40
C VAL A 222 27.54 51.66 -16.82
N ARG A 223 27.31 52.55 -17.81
CA ARG A 223 27.57 52.25 -19.21
C ARG A 223 28.99 52.65 -19.55
N LYS A 224 29.86 51.65 -19.74
CA LYS A 224 31.25 51.84 -20.14
C LYS A 224 31.42 51.60 -21.64
N VAL A 225 32.19 52.44 -22.30
CA VAL A 225 32.52 52.25 -23.71
C VAL A 225 33.48 51.07 -23.83
N THR A 226 33.07 50.04 -24.60
CA THR A 226 33.89 48.86 -24.89
C THR A 226 34.40 48.84 -26.32
N SER A 227 33.77 49.60 -27.22
CA SER A 227 34.24 49.74 -28.59
C SER A 227 34.01 51.14 -29.15
N LEU A 228 35.02 51.61 -29.89
CA LEU A 228 35.05 52.92 -30.57
C LEU A 228 35.44 52.73 -32.03
N SER A 229 34.80 53.49 -32.93
CA SER A 229 35.21 53.61 -34.32
C SER A 229 35.69 55.02 -34.65
N VAL A 230 36.64 55.16 -35.57
CA VAL A 230 37.13 56.47 -36.01
C VAL A 230 36.11 57.07 -36.98
N LEU A 231 35.45 58.15 -36.57
CA LEU A 231 34.48 58.87 -37.38
C LEU A 231 35.18 59.85 -38.33
N SER A 232 36.09 60.68 -37.80
CA SER A 232 36.89 61.61 -38.60
C SER A 232 38.16 62.08 -37.88
N THR A 233 39.10 62.63 -38.66
CA THR A 233 40.29 63.32 -38.14
C THR A 233 40.47 64.64 -38.88
N ASN A 234 40.98 65.67 -38.21
CA ASN A 234 41.40 66.91 -38.88
C ASN A 234 42.92 67.02 -38.80
N LYS A 235 43.54 67.48 -39.90
CA LYS A 235 44.98 67.83 -39.97
C LYS A 235 45.96 66.68 -39.67
N LEU A 236 45.50 65.43 -39.53
CA LEU A 236 46.37 64.26 -39.33
C LEU A 236 47.30 64.03 -40.53
N ASN A 237 46.76 64.20 -41.75
CA ASN A 237 47.50 64.09 -43.00
C ASN A 237 47.67 65.48 -43.61
N ASN A 238 48.68 66.24 -43.17
CA ASN A 238 49.00 67.57 -43.69
C ASN A 238 50.18 67.53 -44.67
N ASN A 239 50.06 68.29 -45.77
CA ASN A 239 51.15 68.49 -46.73
C ASN A 239 52.09 69.59 -46.19
N LYS A 240 53.38 69.29 -45.98
CA LYS A 240 54.39 70.32 -45.66
C LYS A 240 55.38 70.45 -46.82
N LYS A 241 55.78 71.68 -47.14
CA LYS A 241 56.90 71.95 -48.06
C LYS A 241 58.22 71.60 -47.36
N ILE A 242 59.12 70.92 -48.06
CA ILE A 242 60.43 70.54 -47.54
C ILE A 242 61.30 71.81 -47.49
N ASN A 243 61.75 72.23 -46.30
CA ASN A 243 62.82 73.22 -46.17
C ASN A 243 64.14 72.50 -45.83
N GLU A 244 65.26 73.06 -46.31
CA GLU A 244 66.63 72.54 -46.55
C GLU A 244 67.39 71.78 -45.43
N PHE A 245 66.74 71.16 -44.45
CA PHE A 245 67.38 70.26 -43.49
C PHE A 245 66.82 68.84 -43.62
N ASN A 246 67.69 67.94 -44.07
CA ASN A 246 67.48 66.51 -44.31
C ASN A 246 67.00 65.76 -43.04
N GLN A 247 65.74 65.93 -42.63
CA GLN A 247 65.12 65.21 -41.51
C GLN A 247 64.47 63.88 -41.98
N PRO A 248 64.68 62.76 -41.27
CA PRO A 248 64.07 61.47 -41.58
C PRO A 248 62.69 61.32 -40.92
N ALA A 249 61.84 60.55 -41.59
CA ALA A 249 60.64 59.86 -41.09
C ALA A 249 59.47 60.73 -40.58
N CYS A 250 58.25 60.27 -40.90
CA CYS A 250 57.02 60.79 -40.35
C CYS A 250 57.08 60.86 -38.81
N ILE A 251 57.03 62.09 -38.26
CA ILE A 251 57.34 62.47 -36.87
C ILE A 251 56.54 61.68 -35.81
N TYR A 252 55.37 61.13 -36.15
CA TYR A 252 54.50 60.41 -35.20
C TYR A 252 54.63 58.87 -35.23
N ASN A 253 55.72 58.32 -35.78
CA ASN A 253 55.96 56.87 -35.78
C ASN A 253 56.56 56.38 -34.44
N GLN A 254 55.84 55.48 -33.76
CA GLN A 254 56.27 54.69 -32.59
C GLN A 254 56.44 55.43 -31.24
N ALA A 255 55.42 56.14 -30.79
CA ALA A 255 55.26 56.46 -29.36
C ALA A 255 53.81 56.20 -28.90
N GLN A 256 53.66 55.69 -27.68
CA GLN A 256 52.37 55.49 -27.01
C GLN A 256 51.92 56.83 -26.43
N TYR A 257 50.69 57.24 -26.72
CA TYR A 257 50.14 58.49 -26.21
C TYR A 257 48.75 58.23 -25.61
N THR A 258 48.58 58.62 -24.35
CA THR A 258 47.31 58.57 -23.63
C THR A 258 46.63 59.92 -23.70
N PHE A 259 45.36 59.94 -24.10
CA PHE A 259 44.57 61.18 -24.21
C PHE A 259 43.20 61.02 -23.55
N GLU A 260 42.73 62.12 -22.96
CA GLU A 260 41.39 62.23 -22.37
C GLU A 260 40.41 62.87 -23.37
N GLY A 261 39.25 62.25 -23.53
CA GLY A 261 38.22 62.68 -24.47
C GLY A 261 37.20 63.65 -23.85
N THR A 262 36.66 64.54 -24.68
CA THR A 262 35.50 65.40 -24.34
C THR A 262 34.33 65.10 -25.27
N SER A 263 33.10 64.99 -24.75
CA SER A 263 31.92 64.53 -25.51
C SER A 263 31.22 65.63 -26.31
N PHE A 264 30.61 65.24 -27.44
CA PHE A 264 29.76 66.07 -28.30
C PHE A 264 28.43 65.32 -28.53
N ASN A 265 27.34 66.04 -28.84
CA ASN A 265 26.06 65.40 -29.19
C ASN A 265 25.96 65.08 -30.70
N ASP A 266 24.91 64.36 -31.10
CA ASP A 266 24.65 63.89 -32.47
C ASP A 266 24.60 65.01 -33.54
N ALA A 267 24.48 66.27 -33.12
CA ALA A 267 24.46 67.45 -34.00
C ALA A 267 25.84 68.14 -34.14
N GLY A 268 26.91 67.57 -33.58
CA GLY A 268 28.27 68.13 -33.64
C GLY A 268 28.47 69.36 -32.75
N GLN A 269 27.54 69.66 -31.85
CA GLN A 269 27.65 70.79 -30.91
C GLN A 269 28.47 70.39 -29.68
N ARG A 270 29.35 71.32 -29.24
CA ARG A 270 30.21 71.15 -28.07
C ARG A 270 29.36 71.06 -26.81
N ILE A 271 29.51 69.97 -26.07
CA ILE A 271 29.12 69.96 -24.66
C ILE A 271 30.25 70.71 -23.94
N LEU A 272 29.96 71.92 -23.45
CA LEU A 272 30.97 72.84 -22.91
C LEU A 272 31.55 72.29 -21.58
N GLY A 273 32.70 71.63 -21.67
CA GLY A 273 33.66 71.47 -20.58
C GLY A 273 34.98 72.14 -20.99
N SER A 274 35.59 72.87 -20.07
CA SER A 274 36.88 73.55 -20.29
C SER A 274 37.71 73.43 -19.03
N ASN A 275 38.91 72.86 -19.15
CA ASN A 275 40.07 73.20 -18.32
C ASN A 275 41.23 73.51 -19.27
N THR A 276 41.52 74.80 -19.48
CA THR A 276 42.90 75.25 -19.60
C THR A 276 43.14 76.21 -18.47
N LEU A 277 44.15 75.90 -17.66
CA LEU A 277 44.86 76.87 -16.84
C LEU A 277 45.44 77.92 -17.79
N ASP A 278 44.95 79.15 -17.72
CA ASP A 278 45.80 80.32 -17.61
C ASP A 278 45.05 81.38 -16.78
N PRO A 279 45.70 82.04 -15.81
CA PRO A 279 45.07 82.92 -14.85
C PRO A 279 45.00 84.31 -15.44
N ASP A 280 43.82 84.76 -15.87
CA ASP A 280 43.42 86.16 -15.73
C ASP A 280 41.99 86.39 -16.26
N GLN A 281 41.19 86.93 -15.35
CA GLN A 281 39.97 87.75 -15.51
C GLN A 281 38.60 87.08 -15.80
N ASP A 282 37.82 87.05 -14.70
CA ASP A 282 36.47 87.58 -14.50
C ASP A 282 35.32 87.21 -15.43
N GLY A 283 34.31 86.55 -14.84
CA GLY A 283 32.91 86.80 -15.18
C GLY A 283 31.98 85.59 -15.24
N GLU A 284 31.45 85.23 -14.07
CA GLU A 284 30.15 84.55 -13.83
C GLU A 284 29.94 83.08 -14.23
N ASN A 285 29.88 82.28 -13.17
CA ASN A 285 29.36 80.93 -13.01
C ASN A 285 28.09 80.61 -13.82
N LEU A 286 28.05 79.44 -14.47
CA LEU A 286 26.86 78.59 -14.53
C LEU A 286 27.26 77.10 -14.53
N GLU A 287 26.65 76.37 -13.60
CA GLU A 287 26.90 74.97 -13.18
C GLU A 287 26.61 73.91 -14.27
N ILE A 288 27.34 72.80 -14.21
CA ILE A 288 27.19 71.64 -15.11
C ILE A 288 26.24 70.60 -14.50
N LYS A 289 25.15 70.26 -15.21
CA LYS A 289 24.37 69.02 -15.00
C LYS A 289 24.74 67.96 -16.04
N SER A 290 25.73 67.10 -15.75
CA SER A 290 25.66 65.62 -15.84
C SER A 290 27.06 65.00 -15.63
N GLY A 291 27.30 64.36 -14.49
CA GLY A 291 28.60 63.74 -14.14
C GLY A 291 28.92 62.46 -14.92
N ARG A 292 29.46 62.60 -16.14
CA ARG A 292 30.09 61.52 -16.93
C ARG A 292 31.60 61.50 -16.63
N VAL A 293 32.18 60.31 -16.42
CA VAL A 293 33.64 60.12 -16.29
C VAL A 293 34.24 60.02 -17.70
N PRO A 294 35.32 60.74 -18.04
CA PRO A 294 35.86 60.78 -19.40
C PRO A 294 36.44 59.42 -19.85
N VAL A 295 36.27 59.09 -21.13
CA VAL A 295 36.94 57.93 -21.76
C VAL A 295 38.41 58.23 -21.96
N GLN A 296 39.27 57.29 -21.58
CA GLN A 296 40.71 57.32 -21.83
C GLN A 296 41.07 56.29 -22.90
N ILE A 297 41.82 56.72 -23.91
CA ILE A 297 42.28 55.85 -24.99
C ILE A 297 43.79 55.93 -25.16
N GLU A 298 44.33 54.84 -25.65
CA GLU A 298 45.68 54.72 -26.19
C GLU A 298 45.55 54.43 -27.69
N PHE A 299 46.37 55.06 -28.53
CA PHE A 299 46.42 54.67 -29.94
C PHE A 299 47.85 54.72 -30.50
N ARG A 300 48.11 53.89 -31.51
CA ARG A 300 49.38 53.83 -32.24
C ARG A 300 49.17 54.20 -33.70
N LEU A 301 50.00 55.11 -34.19
CA LEU A 301 50.00 55.56 -35.58
C LEU A 301 51.13 54.89 -36.37
N ARG A 302 50.90 54.67 -37.66
CA ARG A 302 51.91 54.32 -38.64
C ARG A 302 51.91 55.38 -39.74
N GLY A 303 52.95 56.19 -39.77
CA GLY A 303 53.21 57.16 -40.83
C GLY A 303 53.95 56.53 -42.00
N GLN A 304 53.42 56.69 -43.21
CA GLN A 304 54.06 56.40 -44.47
C GLN A 304 54.28 57.71 -45.25
N GLN A 305 55.51 57.94 -45.68
CA GLN A 305 55.84 59.09 -46.50
C GLN A 305 55.49 58.79 -47.96
N THR A 306 54.81 59.71 -48.60
CA THR A 306 54.47 59.67 -50.03
C THR A 306 54.98 60.94 -50.70
N VAL A 307 55.60 60.80 -51.86
CA VAL A 307 56.03 61.93 -52.70
C VAL A 307 55.08 61.96 -53.91
N PRO A 308 54.35 63.06 -54.16
CA PRO A 308 53.52 63.20 -55.36
C PRO A 308 54.41 63.15 -56.62
N VAL A 309 53.94 62.45 -57.66
CA VAL A 309 54.71 62.22 -58.91
C VAL A 309 54.94 63.52 -59.71
N GLU A 310 54.18 64.58 -59.45
CA GLU A 310 54.21 65.83 -60.21
C GLU A 310 55.11 66.93 -59.63
N ASP A 311 55.58 66.81 -58.37
CA ASP A 311 56.43 67.85 -57.73
C ASP A 311 57.34 67.23 -56.65
N GLU A 312 58.64 67.04 -56.97
CA GLU A 312 59.64 66.36 -56.12
C GLU A 312 60.01 67.13 -54.82
N THR A 313 59.37 68.28 -54.56
CA THR A 313 59.70 69.17 -53.42
C THR A 313 58.71 69.11 -52.25
N ILE A 314 57.64 68.32 -52.36
CA ILE A 314 56.60 68.19 -51.32
C ILE A 314 56.54 66.73 -50.85
N ALA A 315 57.00 66.46 -49.63
CA ALA A 315 56.75 65.18 -48.98
C ALA A 315 55.46 65.26 -48.15
N THR A 316 54.53 64.33 -48.38
CA THR A 316 53.33 64.18 -47.57
C THR A 316 53.46 62.96 -46.67
N CYS A 317 53.16 63.11 -45.38
CA CYS A 317 53.08 61.97 -44.46
C CYS A 317 51.61 61.58 -44.31
N LYS A 318 51.30 60.34 -44.68
CA LYS A 318 50.00 59.73 -44.46
C LYS A 318 50.10 58.82 -43.23
N TYR A 319 49.28 59.10 -42.21
CA TYR A 319 49.22 58.30 -40.99
C TYR A 319 47.96 57.45 -40.98
N ASP A 320 48.14 56.15 -40.73
CA ASP A 320 47.06 55.21 -40.42
C ASP A 320 47.09 54.85 -38.93
N ILE A 321 45.93 54.74 -38.31
CA ILE A 321 45.80 54.25 -36.93
C ILE A 321 45.88 52.72 -36.98
N VAL A 322 46.95 52.16 -36.44
CA VAL A 322 47.20 50.71 -36.48
C VAL A 322 46.62 50.01 -35.26
N GLN A 323 46.50 50.73 -34.15
CA GLN A 323 45.94 50.20 -32.91
C GLN A 323 45.21 51.30 -32.17
N LEU A 324 44.00 51.01 -31.71
CA LEU A 324 43.22 51.85 -30.80
C LEU A 324 42.78 50.95 -29.66
N LYS A 325 43.18 51.31 -28.45
CA LYS A 325 42.91 50.57 -27.21
C LYS A 325 42.22 51.51 -26.23
N ILE A 326 41.12 51.06 -25.64
CA ILE A 326 40.47 51.78 -24.56
C ILE A 326 41.21 51.44 -23.27
N ILE A 327 41.67 52.47 -22.54
CA ILE A 327 42.32 52.32 -21.23
C ILE A 327 41.24 52.35 -20.14
N ASP A 328 40.31 53.31 -20.22
CA ASP A 328 39.10 53.37 -19.40
C ASP A 328 37.91 53.78 -20.27
N GLY A 329 36.83 52.99 -20.20
CA GLY A 329 35.61 53.18 -20.99
C GLY A 329 34.74 54.35 -20.52
N GLY A 330 35.12 55.04 -19.45
CA GLY A 330 34.36 56.14 -18.85
C GLY A 330 32.97 55.70 -18.37
N ASP A 331 32.17 56.65 -17.88
CA ASP A 331 30.85 56.36 -17.30
C ASP A 331 29.72 57.14 -17.99
N LYS A 332 28.59 56.43 -18.21
CA LYS A 332 27.31 56.97 -18.74
C LYS A 332 27.34 57.33 -20.23
N TYR A 333 28.13 56.61 -21.03
CA TYR A 333 28.12 56.72 -22.49
C TYR A 333 27.04 55.84 -23.14
N LYS A 334 26.59 56.23 -24.33
CA LYS A 334 25.64 55.45 -25.13
C LYS A 334 26.22 55.15 -26.51
N LYS A 335 25.77 54.03 -27.10
CA LYS A 335 26.03 53.74 -28.51
C LYS A 335 25.53 54.88 -29.39
N GLY A 336 26.38 55.37 -30.28
CA GLY A 336 26.18 56.56 -31.11
C GLY A 336 26.76 57.86 -30.55
N ASP A 337 27.15 57.93 -29.27
CA ASP A 337 27.79 59.12 -28.72
C ASP A 337 29.12 59.39 -29.45
N VAL A 338 29.40 60.66 -29.77
CA VAL A 338 30.66 61.07 -30.41
C VAL A 338 31.61 61.72 -29.39
N ILE A 339 32.82 61.18 -29.29
CA ILE A 339 33.86 61.64 -28.37
C ILE A 339 34.99 62.27 -29.16
N ARG A 340 35.38 63.49 -28.78
CA ARG A 340 36.52 64.19 -29.38
C ARG A 340 37.73 64.13 -28.47
N PHE A 341 38.82 63.59 -28.99
CA PHE A 341 40.13 63.59 -28.35
C PHE A 341 40.99 64.68 -28.97
N LYS A 342 41.42 65.64 -28.13
CA LYS A 342 42.36 66.70 -28.53
C LYS A 342 43.78 66.18 -28.33
N CYS A 343 44.44 65.76 -29.40
CA CYS A 343 45.78 65.19 -29.32
C CYS A 343 46.80 66.33 -29.27
N ARG A 344 47.30 66.64 -28.06
CA ARG A 344 48.36 67.63 -27.81
C ARG A 344 49.61 66.91 -27.32
N VAL A 345 50.69 66.98 -28.08
CA VAL A 345 52.00 66.51 -27.59
C VAL A 345 52.61 67.60 -26.72
N LYS A 346 53.09 67.25 -25.52
CA LYS A 346 53.84 68.18 -24.64
C LYS A 346 55.18 68.51 -25.30
N ARG A 347 55.72 69.69 -25.00
CA ARG A 347 56.92 70.28 -25.65
C ARG A 347 58.20 69.46 -25.43
N ASP A 348 58.20 68.53 -24.48
CA ASP A 348 59.42 67.91 -23.95
C ASP A 348 59.86 66.63 -24.68
N ASP A 349 59.04 66.09 -25.60
CA ASP A 349 59.31 64.79 -26.25
C ASP A 349 59.95 64.88 -27.66
N VAL A 350 60.20 66.07 -28.21
CA VAL A 350 60.86 66.22 -29.53
C VAL A 350 61.82 67.41 -29.52
N ALA A 351 63.12 67.13 -29.54
CA ALA A 351 64.16 68.15 -29.51
C ALA A 351 64.23 68.95 -30.83
N GLY A 352 64.02 70.26 -30.72
CA GLY A 352 64.51 71.26 -31.67
C GLY A 352 63.68 71.48 -32.94
N THR A 353 62.71 72.39 -32.86
CA THR A 353 62.52 73.50 -33.83
C THR A 353 61.34 74.37 -33.36
N ALA A 354 61.57 75.69 -33.33
CA ALA A 354 60.58 76.67 -32.89
C ALA A 354 59.68 77.07 -34.06
N GLU A 355 58.62 76.30 -34.33
CA GLU A 355 57.39 76.79 -35.00
C GLU A 355 56.30 75.69 -35.04
N GLY A 356 55.13 76.02 -34.49
CA GLY A 356 53.88 75.29 -34.72
C GLY A 356 53.53 74.17 -33.72
N ARG A 357 52.63 74.47 -32.76
CA ARG A 357 51.87 73.42 -32.06
C ARG A 357 51.02 72.69 -33.11
N ASN A 358 51.41 71.48 -33.50
CA ASN A 358 50.58 70.68 -34.39
C ASN A 358 49.49 70.00 -33.56
N PHE A 359 48.25 70.42 -33.78
CA PHE A 359 47.05 69.85 -33.22
C PHE A 359 46.40 68.99 -34.29
N PHE A 360 46.15 67.71 -34.00
CA PHE A 360 45.12 66.97 -34.69
C PHE A 360 44.07 66.54 -33.66
N ASP A 361 42.83 66.53 -34.12
CA ASP A 361 41.70 66.10 -33.32
C ASP A 361 41.18 64.79 -33.90
N LEU A 362 40.80 63.89 -33.01
CA LEU A 362 40.16 62.61 -33.31
C LEU A 362 38.70 62.67 -32.87
N TRP A 363 37.78 62.41 -33.78
CA TRP A 363 36.37 62.18 -33.44
C TRP A 363 36.11 60.69 -33.56
N LEU A 364 35.71 60.07 -32.45
CA LEU A 364 35.39 58.66 -32.36
C LEU A 364 33.90 58.51 -32.04
N GLU A 365 33.23 57.58 -32.70
CA GLU A 365 31.86 57.19 -32.37
C GLU A 365 31.88 55.96 -31.47
N VAL A 366 31.06 55.97 -30.43
CA VAL A 366 30.84 54.81 -29.55
C VAL A 366 30.01 53.77 -30.29
N THR A 367 30.64 52.68 -30.72
CA THR A 367 29.96 51.61 -31.46
C THR A 367 29.34 50.56 -30.55
N ASP A 368 29.89 50.40 -29.34
CA ASP A 368 29.33 49.50 -28.35
C ASP A 368 29.61 49.97 -26.91
N VAL A 369 28.67 49.66 -26.03
CA VAL A 369 28.77 49.95 -24.60
C VAL A 369 28.40 48.70 -23.81
N ASP A 370 29.19 48.40 -22.80
CA ASP A 370 28.82 47.38 -21.82
C ASP A 370 28.00 48.02 -20.72
N THR A 371 26.89 47.36 -20.36
CA THR A 371 25.97 47.83 -19.34
C THR A 371 26.16 46.96 -18.11
N THR A 372 27.04 47.41 -17.23
CA THR A 372 27.26 46.78 -15.93
C THR A 372 26.22 47.30 -14.93
N TYR A 373 25.48 46.37 -14.34
CA TYR A 373 24.63 46.61 -13.18
C TYR A 373 25.48 46.36 -11.92
N ARG A 374 25.62 47.37 -11.05
CA ARG A 374 26.14 47.12 -9.69
C ARG A 374 24.95 46.79 -8.78
N PRO A 375 24.89 45.62 -8.12
CA PRO A 375 23.99 45.44 -7.00
C PRO A 375 24.43 46.37 -5.85
N THR A 376 23.46 46.92 -5.12
CA THR A 376 23.68 47.96 -4.12
C THR A 376 24.15 47.40 -2.76
N ASN A 377 24.06 46.08 -2.52
CA ASN A 377 24.34 45.48 -1.21
C ASN A 377 25.35 44.31 -1.32
N GLY A 378 26.56 44.52 -0.83
CA GLY A 378 27.62 43.52 -0.79
C GLY A 378 28.48 43.70 0.45
N PHE A 379 28.72 42.61 1.17
CA PHE A 379 29.56 42.56 2.36
C PHE A 379 30.97 42.14 1.95
N THR A 380 31.92 43.07 2.03
CA THR A 380 33.32 42.81 1.71
C THR A 380 34.17 42.95 2.96
N ILE A 381 34.92 41.89 3.32
CA ILE A 381 36.01 42.00 4.28
C ILE A 381 37.31 42.06 3.50
N ASN A 382 37.88 43.27 3.43
CA ASN A 382 39.20 43.48 2.87
C ASN A 382 40.24 42.99 3.88
N ASN A 383 40.92 41.90 3.55
CA ASN A 383 42.10 41.42 4.27
C ASN A 383 43.40 42.08 3.76
N GLU A 384 43.29 43.21 3.07
CA GLU A 384 44.43 43.96 2.54
C GLU A 384 44.44 45.39 3.09
N ILE A 385 45.61 45.85 3.56
CA ILE A 385 45.88 47.26 3.90
C ILE A 385 46.83 47.82 2.84
N GLU A 386 46.55 49.02 2.34
CA GLU A 386 47.52 49.78 1.54
C GLU A 386 48.60 50.37 2.46
N ASP A 387 49.86 50.01 2.20
CA ASP A 387 50.98 50.71 2.83
C ASP A 387 51.07 52.16 2.33
N ALA A 388 51.89 52.99 2.99
CA ALA A 388 52.09 54.39 2.59
C ALA A 388 52.67 54.57 1.16
N ASN A 389 53.05 53.47 0.48
CA ASN A 389 53.58 53.44 -0.87
C ASN A 389 52.56 52.91 -1.90
N GLY A 390 51.34 52.56 -1.49
CA GLY A 390 50.29 52.02 -2.35
C GLY A 390 50.44 50.54 -2.69
N ASN A 391 51.20 49.77 -1.90
CA ASN A 391 51.25 48.31 -2.03
C ASN A 391 50.20 47.67 -1.11
N THR A 392 49.49 46.66 -1.61
CA THR A 392 48.57 45.85 -0.81
C THR A 392 49.35 44.82 0.02
N LEU A 393 49.16 44.84 1.34
CA LEU A 393 49.74 43.88 2.29
C LEU A 393 48.61 43.15 3.03
N PRO A 394 48.72 41.82 3.26
CA PRO A 394 47.75 41.09 4.05
C PRO A 394 47.71 41.62 5.48
N THR A 395 46.51 41.85 6.03
CA THR A 395 46.35 42.33 7.42
C THR A 395 46.69 41.23 8.42
N THR A 396 47.10 41.61 9.63
CA THR A 396 47.23 40.69 10.78
C THR A 396 45.94 40.63 11.62
N ASP A 397 44.86 41.26 11.17
CA ASP A 397 43.67 41.50 11.99
C ASP A 397 42.75 40.28 12.10
N PHE A 398 42.93 39.30 11.21
CA PHE A 398 42.21 38.03 11.23
C PHE A 398 43.19 36.86 11.16
N VAL A 399 43.19 36.02 12.19
CA VAL A 399 44.05 34.83 12.34
C VAL A 399 43.28 33.52 12.28
N SER A 400 41.95 33.57 12.19
CA SER A 400 41.10 32.39 12.06
C SER A 400 39.83 32.64 11.25
N ILE A 401 39.23 31.56 10.71
CA ILE A 401 37.91 31.59 10.07
C ILE A 401 36.85 32.18 11.02
N GLN A 402 36.94 31.87 12.30
CA GLN A 402 35.95 32.29 13.30
C GLN A 402 35.90 33.81 13.48
N GLU A 403 37.05 34.49 13.38
CA GLU A 403 37.11 35.96 13.44
C GLU A 403 36.57 36.61 12.16
N ILE A 404 36.85 36.00 10.99
CA ILE A 404 36.28 36.44 9.70
C ILE A 404 34.75 36.32 9.75
N LEU A 405 34.21 35.19 10.21
CA LEU A 405 32.77 34.96 10.32
C LEU A 405 32.12 35.89 11.36
N ALA A 406 32.79 36.15 12.48
CA ALA A 406 32.29 37.11 13.48
C ALA A 406 32.21 38.54 12.92
N SER A 407 33.23 38.95 12.14
CA SER A 407 33.22 40.25 11.46
C SER A 407 32.14 40.31 10.38
N LEU A 408 31.97 39.25 9.58
CA LEU A 408 30.90 39.14 8.58
C LEU A 408 29.52 39.27 9.23
N LYS A 409 29.27 38.54 10.32
CA LYS A 409 28.04 38.65 11.10
C LYS A 409 27.80 40.07 11.59
N ASN A 410 28.81 40.74 12.15
CA ASN A 410 28.66 42.11 12.64
C ASN A 410 28.33 43.08 11.50
N ASN A 411 28.95 42.92 10.33
CA ASN A 411 28.64 43.73 9.15
C ASN A 411 27.19 43.50 8.67
N ILE A 412 26.73 42.25 8.60
CA ILE A 412 25.35 41.90 8.23
C ILE A 412 24.34 42.50 9.20
N VAL A 413 24.57 42.34 10.52
CA VAL A 413 23.66 42.87 11.55
C VAL A 413 23.67 44.40 11.58
N ALA A 414 24.83 45.04 11.36
CA ALA A 414 24.94 46.49 11.31
C ALA A 414 24.18 47.08 10.12
N GLU A 415 24.30 46.47 8.94
CA GLU A 415 23.60 46.90 7.74
C GLU A 415 22.08 46.68 7.87
N ASP A 416 21.65 45.53 8.42
CA ASP A 416 20.23 45.24 8.63
C ASP A 416 19.58 46.16 9.68
N THR A 417 20.34 46.52 10.72
CA THR A 417 19.90 47.52 11.72
C THR A 417 19.86 48.93 11.12
N ALA A 418 20.75 49.26 10.19
CA ALA A 418 20.71 50.54 9.47
C ALA A 418 19.51 50.62 8.52
N ARG A 419 19.10 49.50 7.90
CA ARG A 419 17.87 49.40 7.10
C ARG A 419 16.63 49.66 7.94
N ASP A 420 16.51 49.00 9.10
CA ASP A 420 15.39 49.16 10.05
C ASP A 420 15.15 50.61 10.51
N ALA A 421 16.21 51.43 10.49
CA ALA A 421 16.15 52.84 10.88
C ALA A 421 15.56 53.75 9.78
N LEU A 422 15.38 53.26 8.55
CA LEU A 422 14.79 53.98 7.43
C LEU A 422 13.27 53.81 7.43
N VAL A 423 12.53 54.89 7.15
CA VAL A 423 11.06 54.97 7.31
C VAL A 423 10.27 54.00 6.40
N ASP A 424 10.92 53.42 5.39
CA ASP A 424 10.30 52.55 4.38
C ASP A 424 11.01 51.19 4.20
N GLU A 425 12.00 50.85 5.04
CA GLU A 425 12.73 49.58 4.96
C GLU A 425 12.73 48.86 6.32
N GLU A 426 12.09 47.68 6.38
CA GLU A 426 12.15 46.80 7.55
C GLU A 426 13.43 45.94 7.51
N LYS A 427 13.84 45.44 8.69
CA LYS A 427 14.84 44.37 8.78
C LYS A 427 14.51 43.23 7.84
N LEU A 428 15.55 42.75 7.16
CA LEU A 428 15.46 41.60 6.30
C LEU A 428 15.66 40.30 7.06
N PHE A 429 16.69 40.22 7.90
CA PHE A 429 17.06 38.95 8.54
C PHE A 429 16.46 38.85 9.93
N ASP A 430 15.63 37.83 10.14
CA ASP A 430 15.06 37.51 11.45
C ASP A 430 16.13 36.89 12.37
N LYS A 431 17.08 36.15 11.79
CA LYS A 431 18.16 35.48 12.53
C LYS A 431 19.47 35.50 11.76
N VAL A 432 20.56 35.85 12.46
CA VAL A 432 21.95 35.80 11.96
C VAL A 432 22.84 35.17 13.04
N GLU A 433 23.34 33.97 12.77
CA GLU A 433 24.08 33.17 13.74
C GLU A 433 25.36 32.59 13.14
N VAL A 434 26.47 32.60 13.88
CA VAL A 434 27.70 31.91 13.50
C VAL A 434 27.66 30.52 14.13
N ILE A 435 27.81 29.49 13.31
CA ILE A 435 27.73 28.08 13.69
C ILE A 435 28.97 27.38 13.12
N GLY A 436 29.89 26.97 13.99
CA GLY A 436 31.14 26.35 13.55
C GLY A 436 31.92 27.23 12.57
N ASN A 437 32.17 26.69 11.38
CA ASN A 437 32.81 27.39 10.26
C ASN A 437 31.81 28.04 9.29
N GLY A 438 30.55 28.25 9.69
CA GLY A 438 29.56 28.89 8.83
C GLY A 438 28.70 29.96 9.51
N ILE A 439 27.96 30.69 8.68
CA ILE A 439 26.94 31.66 9.09
C ILE A 439 25.58 31.18 8.59
N TYR A 440 24.63 31.10 9.51
CA TYR A 440 23.22 30.84 9.23
C TYR A 440 22.44 32.15 9.19
N LEU A 441 21.65 32.31 8.14
CA LEU A 441 20.75 33.45 7.91
C LEU A 441 19.32 32.94 7.75
N GLU A 442 18.36 33.65 8.33
CA GLU A 442 16.92 33.35 8.24
C GLU A 442 16.13 34.63 7.97
N SER A 443 15.10 34.56 7.12
CA SER A 443 14.23 35.67 6.76
C SER A 443 12.83 35.18 6.37
N GLN A 444 11.79 35.97 6.68
CA GLN A 444 10.46 35.82 6.09
C GLN A 444 10.34 36.35 4.64
N ARG A 445 11.44 36.82 4.04
CA ARG A 445 11.46 37.40 2.68
C ARG A 445 12.49 36.66 1.82
N ALA A 446 12.19 36.53 0.53
CA ALA A 446 13.07 35.84 -0.40
C ALA A 446 14.38 36.60 -0.62
N PHE A 447 15.50 35.93 -0.34
CA PHE A 447 16.85 36.47 -0.56
C PHE A 447 17.77 35.43 -1.20
N LEU A 448 18.85 35.89 -1.82
CA LEU A 448 19.89 35.07 -2.42
C LEU A 448 21.26 35.58 -1.98
N ILE A 449 22.13 34.68 -1.51
CA ILE A 449 23.53 34.99 -1.21
C ILE A 449 24.42 34.47 -2.34
N GLN A 450 25.35 35.29 -2.82
CA GLN A 450 26.29 34.94 -3.87
C GLN A 450 27.70 35.35 -3.47
N SER A 451 28.71 34.74 -4.09
CA SER A 451 30.10 35.15 -3.93
C SER A 451 30.83 34.94 -5.25
N SER A 452 31.75 35.84 -5.55
CA SER A 452 32.76 35.70 -6.60
C SER A 452 33.80 34.62 -6.25
N GLU A 453 34.03 34.36 -4.96
CA GLU A 453 35.04 33.45 -4.43
C GLU A 453 34.43 32.10 -4.01
N MET A 454 33.94 31.34 -4.98
CA MET A 454 33.27 30.04 -4.75
C MET A 454 34.20 28.91 -4.24
N ASP A 455 35.52 29.10 -4.27
CA ASP A 455 36.51 28.19 -3.68
C ASP A 455 36.67 28.42 -2.17
N LEU A 456 36.46 29.65 -1.70
CA LEU A 456 36.49 30.01 -0.28
C LEU A 456 35.20 29.63 0.46
N PHE A 457 34.06 29.66 -0.23
CA PHE A 457 32.75 29.43 0.37
C PHE A 457 32.01 28.20 -0.16
N ASN A 458 31.16 27.63 0.69
CA ASN A 458 30.10 26.71 0.35
C ASN A 458 28.77 27.36 0.73
N ILE A 459 27.97 27.76 -0.25
CA ILE A 459 26.75 28.52 -0.02
C ILE A 459 25.54 27.63 -0.34
N LEU A 460 24.70 27.43 0.66
CA LEU A 460 23.42 26.74 0.55
C LEU A 460 22.30 27.77 0.67
N ASN A 461 21.73 28.21 -0.45
CA ASN A 461 20.57 29.11 -0.46
C ASN A 461 19.28 28.30 -0.54
N SER A 462 18.29 28.66 0.29
CA SER A 462 16.93 28.21 0.09
C SER A 462 16.29 28.95 -1.08
N GLU A 463 15.62 28.21 -1.96
CA GLU A 463 14.81 28.79 -3.03
C GLU A 463 13.45 28.09 -3.05
N LYS A 464 12.42 28.82 -3.51
CA LYS A 464 11.09 28.24 -3.76
C LYS A 464 10.92 27.98 -5.25
N LYS A 465 11.13 26.73 -5.67
CA LYS A 465 10.86 26.29 -7.04
C LYS A 465 9.40 25.90 -7.22
N GLU A 466 8.93 25.83 -8.46
CA GLU A 466 7.53 25.48 -8.78
C GLU A 466 7.10 24.13 -8.18
N ASP A 467 8.03 23.17 -8.12
CA ASP A 467 7.76 21.82 -7.63
C ASP A 467 7.79 21.70 -6.09
N ASP A 468 8.27 22.71 -5.36
CA ASP A 468 8.44 22.63 -3.90
C ASP A 468 7.38 23.43 -3.13
N ASN A 469 6.81 22.83 -2.09
CA ASN A 469 5.74 23.44 -1.30
C ASN A 469 6.23 24.60 -0.41
N VAL A 470 7.50 24.55 -0.02
CA VAL A 470 8.19 25.52 0.84
C VAL A 470 9.60 25.81 0.29
N PRO A 471 10.22 26.95 0.63
CA PRO A 471 11.61 27.21 0.27
C PRO A 471 12.56 26.15 0.87
N ILE A 472 13.43 25.57 0.05
CA ILE A 472 14.42 24.57 0.48
C ILE A 472 15.79 24.85 -0.14
N ALA A 473 16.86 24.46 0.57
CA ALA A 473 18.21 24.60 0.03
C ALA A 473 18.56 23.46 -0.92
N TYR A 474 19.43 23.71 -1.90
CA TYR A 474 19.85 22.70 -2.88
C TYR A 474 21.35 22.46 -2.83
N VAL A 475 21.74 21.19 -3.00
CA VAL A 475 23.14 20.80 -3.16
C VAL A 475 23.26 19.69 -4.20
N ASN A 476 24.37 19.67 -4.94
CA ASN A 476 24.56 18.66 -5.99
C ASN A 476 24.99 17.28 -5.45
N ASN A 477 25.59 17.22 -4.25
CA ASN A 477 26.14 15.99 -3.69
C ASN A 477 26.14 16.07 -2.15
N ILE A 478 25.89 14.95 -1.48
CA ILE A 478 26.02 14.76 -0.03
C ILE A 478 27.39 15.21 0.49
N ALA A 479 28.47 15.06 -0.28
CA ALA A 479 29.81 15.48 0.13
C ALA A 479 29.96 17.00 0.35
N ASN A 480 29.03 17.79 -0.19
CA ASN A 480 29.01 19.25 -0.02
C ASN A 480 28.08 19.69 1.13
N LEU A 481 27.52 18.76 1.90
CA LEU A 481 26.78 19.10 3.11
C LEU A 481 27.76 19.50 4.23
N PRO A 482 27.53 20.64 4.90
CA PRO A 482 28.34 21.07 6.04
C PRO A 482 28.34 20.05 7.17
N LEU A 483 29.46 19.96 7.91
CA LEU A 483 29.56 19.10 9.10
C LEU A 483 28.79 19.67 10.31
N GLU A 484 28.69 20.99 10.38
CA GLU A 484 27.97 21.73 11.42
C GLU A 484 26.98 22.68 10.75
N CYS A 485 25.73 22.71 11.20
CA CYS A 485 24.69 23.53 10.59
C CYS A 485 23.63 23.94 11.64
N SER A 486 22.69 24.80 11.25
CA SER A 486 21.54 25.11 12.09
C SER A 486 20.65 23.87 12.25
N PRO A 487 20.16 23.57 13.47
CA PRO A 487 19.15 22.54 13.66
C PRO A 487 17.95 22.78 12.74
N LEU A 488 17.36 21.70 12.25
CA LEU A 488 16.20 21.70 11.34
C LEU A 488 16.46 22.24 9.92
N PHE A 489 17.69 22.62 9.57
CA PHE A 489 18.05 23.05 8.22
C PHE A 489 17.74 21.94 7.20
N GLN A 490 17.00 22.27 6.14
CA GLN A 490 16.54 21.29 5.15
C GLN A 490 17.24 21.50 3.81
N VAL A 491 17.69 20.41 3.20
CA VAL A 491 18.39 20.42 1.91
C VAL A 491 17.83 19.33 1.00
N LYS A 492 17.66 19.65 -0.27
CA LYS A 492 17.51 18.68 -1.35
C LYS A 492 18.86 18.42 -2.03
N VAL A 493 19.27 17.16 -2.05
CA VAL A 493 20.44 16.68 -2.78
C VAL A 493 19.98 16.19 -4.14
N LEU A 494 20.49 16.82 -5.21
CA LEU A 494 20.05 16.56 -6.60
C LEU A 494 20.74 15.39 -7.29
N ASN A 495 21.75 14.77 -6.65
CA ASN A 495 22.50 13.59 -7.15
C ASN A 495 22.81 13.56 -8.65
N SER A 496 23.01 14.72 -9.30
CA SER A 496 22.97 14.90 -10.75
C SER A 496 24.07 14.19 -11.55
N PHE A 497 25.01 13.55 -10.85
CA PHE A 497 26.12 12.79 -11.40
C PHE A 497 25.96 11.26 -11.23
N SER A 498 24.81 10.80 -10.72
CA SER A 498 24.51 9.40 -10.42
C SER A 498 23.12 9.04 -10.91
N ASP A 499 22.87 7.76 -11.22
CA ASP A 499 21.53 7.21 -11.48
C ASP A 499 20.69 7.07 -10.20
N LYS A 500 21.01 7.83 -9.15
CA LYS A 500 20.32 7.80 -7.86
C LYS A 500 19.30 8.92 -7.84
N ASP A 501 18.16 8.64 -7.23
CA ASP A 501 17.11 9.65 -7.06
C ASP A 501 17.55 10.80 -6.16
N ASP A 502 16.84 11.92 -6.30
CA ASP A 502 16.96 13.06 -5.41
C ASP A 502 16.55 12.67 -3.99
N ALA A 503 17.29 13.16 -3.00
CA ALA A 503 16.99 12.89 -1.59
C ALA A 503 16.91 14.19 -0.78
N TYR A 504 16.06 14.19 0.23
CA TYR A 504 15.86 15.32 1.13
C TYR A 504 16.51 14.99 2.47
N PHE A 505 17.23 15.96 3.04
CA PHE A 505 17.93 15.81 4.31
C PHE A 505 17.57 16.94 5.26
N LYS A 506 17.63 16.62 6.55
CA LYS A 506 17.45 17.57 7.64
C LYS A 506 18.59 17.44 8.62
N PHE A 507 19.19 18.57 9.01
CA PHE A 507 20.23 18.57 10.02
C PHE A 507 19.62 18.48 11.43
N LEU A 508 20.15 17.56 12.25
CA LEU A 508 19.78 17.42 13.65
C LEU A 508 21.02 17.55 14.53
N ASN A 509 20.90 18.34 15.59
CA ASN A 509 21.89 18.45 16.66
C ASN A 509 21.25 17.89 17.94
N SER A 510 21.18 16.57 18.03
CA SER A 510 20.77 15.86 19.24
C SER A 510 21.94 15.02 19.75
N ASN A 511 22.09 14.94 21.07
CA ASN A 511 22.81 13.86 21.70
C ASN A 511 21.78 12.72 21.81
N PRO A 512 22.02 11.48 21.33
CA PRO A 512 21.12 10.34 21.56
C PRO A 512 21.19 9.96 23.05
N GLY A 513 20.61 10.81 23.89
CA GLY A 513 20.62 10.75 25.34
C GLY A 513 19.32 10.13 25.80
N ILE A 514 19.44 8.96 26.42
CA ILE A 514 18.39 8.33 27.22
C ILE A 514 17.80 9.39 28.17
N THR A 515 16.56 9.79 27.95
CA THR A 515 15.77 10.53 28.95
C THR A 515 15.55 9.58 30.13
N TYR A 516 15.51 10.11 31.36
CA TYR A 516 15.20 9.29 32.53
C TYR A 516 13.93 9.81 33.19
N LYS A 517 12.97 8.94 33.44
CA LYS A 517 11.81 9.23 34.27
C LYS A 517 12.08 8.84 35.72
N VAL A 518 11.52 9.59 36.66
CA VAL A 518 11.57 9.23 38.10
C VAL A 518 10.26 8.53 38.45
N GLU A 519 10.33 7.23 38.71
CA GLU A 519 9.20 6.42 39.15
C GLU A 519 9.53 5.82 40.52
N ASN A 520 8.68 6.09 41.52
CA ASN A 520 8.88 5.64 42.91
C ASN A 520 10.25 5.99 43.51
N GLY A 521 10.82 7.15 43.16
CA GLY A 521 12.11 7.61 43.67
C GLY A 521 13.34 6.97 42.99
N ASN A 522 13.14 6.11 42.00
CA ASN A 522 14.20 5.55 41.18
C ASN A 522 14.19 6.17 39.77
N THR A 523 15.38 6.47 39.27
CA THR A 523 15.61 7.02 37.93
C THR A 523 15.67 5.87 36.92
N ILE A 524 14.70 5.79 36.02
CA ILE A 524 14.53 4.71 35.03
C ILE A 524 14.69 5.31 33.63
N PRO A 525 15.43 4.67 32.70
CA PRO A 525 15.43 5.05 31.29
C PRO A 525 14.01 5.18 30.73
N ASP A 526 13.70 6.31 30.12
CA ASP A 526 12.46 6.58 29.40
C ASP A 526 12.63 6.07 27.97
N GLU A 527 11.74 5.18 27.53
CA GLU A 527 11.84 4.45 26.26
C GLU A 527 11.47 5.33 25.05
N LYS A 528 10.96 6.54 25.30
CA LYS A 528 10.71 7.56 24.28
C LYS A 528 11.94 8.43 24.07
N VAL A 529 12.76 8.02 23.11
CA VAL A 529 13.78 8.89 22.51
C VAL A 529 13.07 9.86 21.57
N GLU A 530 12.45 10.91 22.12
CA GLU A 530 12.24 12.12 21.33
C GLU A 530 13.59 12.82 21.24
N ASP A 531 14.12 13.00 20.03
CA ASP A 531 15.34 13.77 19.80
C ASP A 531 15.19 15.14 20.45
N ILE A 532 15.85 15.34 21.60
CA ILE A 532 15.88 16.64 22.25
C ILE A 532 16.72 17.54 21.34
N LEU A 533 16.03 18.44 20.63
CA LEU A 533 16.68 19.51 19.90
C LEU A 533 17.44 20.36 20.91
N ILE A 534 18.76 20.33 20.83
CA ILE A 534 19.59 21.26 21.60
C ILE A 534 19.56 22.57 20.81
N GLU A 535 18.94 23.61 21.37
CA GLU A 535 18.85 24.95 20.75
C GLU A 535 20.22 25.59 20.46
N ASN A 536 21.30 25.02 21.01
CA ASN A 536 22.65 25.45 20.73
C ASN A 536 23.11 24.84 19.40
N SER A 537 23.29 25.69 18.40
CA SER A 537 23.90 25.37 17.11
C SER A 537 25.29 24.72 17.27
N GLY A 538 25.58 23.61 16.57
CA GLY A 538 26.82 22.84 16.74
C GLY A 538 26.87 21.52 15.95
N GLN A 539 27.81 20.63 16.33
CA GLN A 539 28.00 19.31 15.71
C GLN A 539 26.73 18.46 15.73
N GLY A 540 26.42 17.84 14.59
CA GLY A 540 25.22 17.05 14.42
C GLY A 540 25.37 16.07 13.26
N TYR A 541 24.24 15.60 12.74
CA TYR A 541 24.20 14.69 11.62
C TYR A 541 23.02 15.00 10.70
N TRP A 542 23.16 14.63 9.44
CA TRP A 542 22.10 14.75 8.43
C TRP A 542 21.26 13.49 8.42
N VAL A 543 19.95 13.64 8.61
CA VAL A 543 18.97 12.55 8.53
C VAL A 543 18.16 12.73 7.27
N GLU A 544 17.97 11.64 6.52
CA GLU A 544 17.08 11.64 5.36
C GLU A 544 15.64 11.85 5.81
N ILE A 545 14.90 12.68 5.08
CA ILE A 545 13.49 12.99 5.33
C ILE A 545 12.67 12.81 4.05
N GLY A 546 11.35 12.65 4.20
CA GLY A 546 10.44 12.81 3.08
C GLY A 546 10.37 14.27 2.64
N LYS A 547 10.00 14.51 1.37
CA LYS A 547 9.77 15.85 0.83
C LYS A 547 8.87 16.68 1.78
N PRO A 548 9.33 17.87 2.23
CA PRO A 548 8.57 18.69 3.18
C PRO A 548 7.18 19.08 2.66
N PHE A 549 6.17 18.94 3.53
CA PHE A 549 4.76 19.22 3.24
C PHE A 549 4.18 18.47 2.04
N ASP A 550 4.80 17.37 1.65
CA ASP A 550 4.22 16.42 0.71
C ASP A 550 3.29 15.44 1.46
N SER A 551 2.37 14.79 0.75
CA SER A 551 1.46 13.83 1.34
C SER A 551 2.21 12.54 1.73
N ASP A 552 2.60 12.45 3.01
CA ASP A 552 3.51 11.43 3.55
C ASP A 552 2.88 10.51 4.61
N GLU A 553 1.78 10.92 5.23
CA GLU A 553 1.10 10.17 6.30
C GLU A 553 -0.27 9.66 5.86
N PHE A 554 -0.58 8.39 6.15
CA PHE A 554 -1.93 7.87 5.90
C PHE A 554 -2.96 8.46 6.86
N ARG A 555 -4.15 8.74 6.34
CA ARG A 555 -5.31 9.02 7.19
C ARG A 555 -5.75 7.71 7.86
N ASN A 556 -5.36 7.50 9.12
CA ASN A 556 -5.66 6.28 9.89
C ASN A 556 -7.15 5.84 9.91
N LYS A 557 -8.10 6.73 9.60
CA LYS A 557 -9.54 6.40 9.48
C LYS A 557 -9.90 5.63 8.21
N THR A 558 -9.10 5.73 7.14
CA THR A 558 -9.39 5.12 5.83
C THR A 558 -8.53 3.89 5.52
N MET A 559 -7.59 3.57 6.40
CA MET A 559 -6.74 2.39 6.33
C MET A 559 -7.31 1.20 7.14
N PRO A 560 -6.79 -0.03 6.95
CA PRO A 560 -7.20 -1.19 7.74
C PRO A 560 -7.09 -0.96 9.26
N HIS A 561 -7.99 -1.60 10.00
CA HIS A 561 -8.11 -1.48 11.46
C HIS A 561 -7.66 -2.77 12.14
N ALA A 562 -7.33 -2.70 13.43
CA ALA A 562 -6.87 -3.85 14.20
C ALA A 562 -7.84 -4.19 15.33
N ILE A 563 -8.01 -5.48 15.56
CA ILE A 563 -8.53 -6.04 16.81
C ILE A 563 -7.38 -6.79 17.47
N THR A 564 -6.96 -6.33 18.65
CA THR A 564 -5.82 -6.89 19.39
C THR A 564 -6.32 -7.67 20.60
N SER A 565 -5.84 -8.89 20.78
CA SER A 565 -6.08 -9.66 22.01
C SER A 565 -5.11 -9.21 23.09
N THR A 566 -5.63 -8.85 24.27
CA THR A 566 -4.84 -8.34 25.40
C THR A 566 -4.77 -9.33 26.56
N GLY A 567 -5.26 -10.55 26.34
CA GLY A 567 -5.34 -11.63 27.33
C GLY A 567 -6.43 -11.51 28.39
N ALA A 568 -6.96 -10.30 28.63
CA ALA A 568 -8.17 -10.09 29.42
C ALA A 568 -9.42 -9.84 28.55
N GLY A 569 -9.25 -9.77 27.22
CA GLY A 569 -10.30 -9.48 26.26
C GLY A 569 -9.72 -9.03 24.91
N PHE A 570 -10.52 -8.28 24.17
CA PHE A 570 -10.16 -7.72 22.86
C PHE A 570 -10.29 -6.19 22.85
N VAL A 571 -9.36 -5.53 22.16
CA VAL A 571 -9.41 -4.08 21.93
C VAL A 571 -9.53 -3.80 20.43
N VAL A 572 -10.59 -3.10 20.04
CA VAL A 572 -10.81 -2.60 18.68
C VAL A 572 -10.25 -1.20 18.57
N SER A 573 -9.39 -0.97 17.58
CA SER A 573 -8.80 0.35 17.38
C SER A 573 -8.31 0.56 15.95
N ARG A 574 -7.89 1.80 15.68
CA ARG A 574 -7.16 2.16 14.45
C ARG A 574 -5.73 1.65 14.55
N ILE A 575 -5.08 1.55 13.41
CA ILE A 575 -3.64 1.29 13.31
C ILE A 575 -2.95 2.61 13.05
N ASN A 576 -1.80 2.84 13.71
CA ASN A 576 -0.95 3.97 13.39
C ASN A 576 0.01 3.56 12.27
N TRP A 577 -0.38 3.78 11.02
CA TRP A 577 0.47 3.46 9.89
C TRP A 577 1.70 4.38 9.89
N LYS A 578 2.88 3.85 9.57
CA LYS A 578 4.09 4.67 9.51
C LYS A 578 3.91 5.75 8.43
N LYS A 579 4.50 6.92 8.65
CA LYS A 579 4.62 7.97 7.63
C LYS A 579 5.84 7.71 6.76
N ARG A 580 5.85 8.23 5.54
CA ARG A 580 7.01 8.18 4.65
C ARG A 580 8.18 8.97 5.26
N THR A 581 9.32 8.32 5.45
CA THR A 581 10.53 8.93 6.04
C THR A 581 11.57 9.34 5.02
N ALA A 582 11.43 8.95 3.75
CA ALA A 582 12.38 9.25 2.68
C ALA A 582 11.67 9.45 1.33
N GLY A 583 12.26 10.26 0.45
CA GLY A 583 11.78 10.48 -0.92
C GLY A 583 10.53 11.37 -1.05
N ASP A 584 10.01 11.43 -2.27
CA ASP A 584 8.83 12.22 -2.65
C ASP A 584 7.58 11.36 -2.91
N ALA A 585 6.51 11.98 -3.41
CA ALA A 585 5.23 11.35 -3.70
C ALA A 585 5.32 10.08 -4.57
N SER A 586 6.34 9.94 -5.41
CA SER A 586 6.52 8.77 -6.28
C SER A 586 6.80 7.47 -5.49
N PHE A 587 7.29 7.58 -4.26
CA PHE A 587 7.51 6.45 -3.36
C PHE A 587 6.28 6.10 -2.52
N ASN A 588 5.15 6.79 -2.72
CA ASN A 588 3.90 6.39 -2.09
C ASN A 588 3.35 5.12 -2.75
N PRO A 589 2.69 4.22 -2.00
CA PRO A 589 2.08 3.03 -2.59
C PRO A 589 1.10 3.37 -3.72
N SER A 590 1.13 2.63 -4.82
CA SER A 590 0.40 2.97 -6.05
C SER A 590 -1.11 3.15 -5.84
N PHE A 591 -1.69 2.47 -4.83
CA PHE A 591 -3.12 2.59 -4.53
C PHE A 591 -3.53 4.02 -4.15
N THR A 592 -2.60 4.88 -3.71
CA THR A 592 -2.90 6.28 -3.39
C THR A 592 -3.09 7.13 -4.64
N GLU A 593 -2.32 6.85 -5.70
CA GLU A 593 -2.41 7.56 -6.98
C GLU A 593 -3.55 7.01 -7.85
N ASP A 594 -3.71 5.69 -7.89
CA ASP A 594 -4.76 4.99 -8.65
C ASP A 594 -6.18 5.18 -8.06
N GLU A 595 -6.29 5.81 -6.90
CA GLU A 595 -7.49 5.83 -6.04
C GLU A 595 -8.11 4.43 -5.80
N ALA A 596 -7.25 3.40 -5.76
CA ALA A 596 -7.65 2.01 -5.67
C ALA A 596 -8.14 1.65 -4.25
N LYS A 597 -9.05 0.69 -4.14
CA LYS A 597 -9.52 0.17 -2.85
C LYS A 597 -8.74 -1.08 -2.48
N ILE A 598 -8.45 -1.27 -1.19
CA ILE A 598 -7.86 -2.51 -0.68
C ILE A 598 -8.96 -3.56 -0.60
N THR A 599 -8.84 -4.63 -1.38
CA THR A 599 -9.87 -5.68 -1.50
C THR A 599 -9.67 -6.83 -0.54
N ALA A 600 -8.43 -7.20 -0.24
CA ALA A 600 -8.08 -8.28 0.68
C ALA A 600 -6.70 -8.07 1.29
N LEU A 601 -6.47 -8.76 2.41
CA LEU A 601 -5.21 -8.81 3.12
C LEU A 601 -4.72 -10.25 3.18
N ASN A 602 -3.41 -10.45 3.13
CA ASN A 602 -2.79 -11.74 3.42
C ASN A 602 -1.43 -11.53 4.09
N PHE A 603 -0.81 -12.58 4.61
CA PHE A 603 0.51 -12.50 5.22
C PHE A 603 1.42 -13.57 4.63
N PHE A 604 2.56 -13.16 4.09
CA PHE A 604 3.49 -14.06 3.42
C PHE A 604 4.93 -13.58 3.55
N LYS A 605 5.85 -14.49 3.90
CA LYS A 605 7.29 -14.21 4.10
C LYS A 605 7.57 -12.93 4.90
N ASN A 606 6.95 -12.82 6.09
CA ASN A 606 7.05 -11.68 7.03
C ASN A 606 6.52 -10.34 6.51
N ARG A 607 5.74 -10.32 5.43
CA ARG A 607 5.15 -9.12 4.87
C ARG A 607 3.63 -9.20 4.91
N LEU A 608 2.98 -8.12 5.31
CA LEU A 608 1.55 -7.93 5.07
C LEU A 608 1.36 -7.65 3.59
N ILE A 609 0.42 -8.34 2.96
CA ILE A 609 0.08 -8.19 1.55
C ILE A 609 -1.29 -7.54 1.45
N LEU A 610 -1.37 -6.51 0.62
CA LEU A 610 -2.55 -5.75 0.29
C LEU A 610 -2.85 -5.96 -1.19
N LEU A 611 -4.06 -6.44 -1.47
CA LEU A 611 -4.56 -6.58 -2.83
C LEU A 611 -5.46 -5.40 -3.17
N THR A 612 -5.41 -4.91 -4.41
CA THR A 612 -6.15 -3.72 -4.80
C THR A 612 -7.12 -3.95 -5.96
N THR A 613 -8.08 -3.04 -6.09
CA THR A 613 -8.99 -3.01 -7.25
C THR A 613 -8.31 -2.65 -8.56
N ALA A 614 -7.11 -2.05 -8.53
CA ALA A 614 -6.34 -1.69 -9.73
C ALA A 614 -5.55 -2.87 -10.31
N GLY A 615 -5.51 -4.01 -9.61
CA GLY A 615 -4.68 -5.14 -10.03
C GLY A 615 -3.28 -5.14 -9.41
N THR A 616 -3.01 -4.29 -8.42
CA THR A 616 -1.69 -4.18 -7.77
C THR A 616 -1.61 -5.05 -6.52
N ILE A 617 -0.44 -5.65 -6.32
CA ILE A 617 -0.06 -6.40 -5.13
C ILE A 617 0.97 -5.54 -4.39
N ILE A 618 0.58 -5.05 -3.23
CA ILE A 618 1.42 -4.18 -2.40
C ILE A 618 1.77 -4.93 -1.13
N THR A 619 3.01 -4.80 -0.68
CA THR A 619 3.47 -5.46 0.54
C THR A 619 4.06 -4.46 1.52
N SER A 620 3.96 -4.75 2.82
CA SER A 620 4.72 -4.02 3.83
C SER A 620 6.20 -4.34 3.74
N THR A 621 7.02 -3.56 4.46
CA THR A 621 8.40 -3.96 4.77
C THR A 621 8.42 -5.34 5.46
N ALA A 622 9.53 -6.07 5.32
CA ALA A 622 9.69 -7.37 5.97
C ALA A 622 9.90 -7.28 7.49
N GLU A 623 10.27 -6.10 8.00
CA GLU A 623 10.52 -5.85 9.42
C GLU A 623 9.27 -5.40 10.15
N ASN A 624 8.44 -4.57 9.49
CA ASN A 624 7.28 -3.97 10.11
C ASN A 624 6.05 -4.00 9.20
N ILE A 625 4.98 -4.65 9.69
CA ILE A 625 3.72 -4.85 8.94
C ILE A 625 2.91 -3.57 8.72
N ILE A 626 3.19 -2.50 9.47
CA ILE A 626 2.51 -1.20 9.34
C ILE A 626 3.30 -0.18 8.51
N ASP A 627 4.45 -0.58 7.97
CA ASP A 627 5.27 0.26 7.13
C ASP A 627 5.14 -0.15 5.66
N LEU A 628 4.63 0.77 4.85
CA LEU A 628 4.41 0.59 3.42
C LEU A 628 5.37 1.45 2.58
N PHE A 629 6.37 2.07 3.21
CA PHE A 629 7.32 2.96 2.55
C PHE A 629 8.74 2.37 2.56
N PRO A 630 9.56 2.66 1.55
CA PRO A 630 10.98 2.35 1.59
C PRO A 630 11.69 3.21 2.65
N GLN A 631 12.77 2.67 3.24
CA GLN A 631 13.50 3.36 4.31
C GLN A 631 14.38 4.51 3.79
N THR A 632 14.85 4.41 2.54
CA THR A 632 15.70 5.40 1.88
C THR A 632 15.32 5.51 0.40
N ALA A 633 15.41 6.71 -0.17
CA ALA A 633 15.23 6.93 -1.61
C ALA A 633 16.51 6.63 -2.41
N LEU A 634 17.66 6.53 -1.74
CA LEU A 634 18.97 6.44 -2.40
C LEU A 634 19.31 5.04 -2.92
N THR A 635 18.83 4.00 -2.23
CA THR A 635 19.18 2.62 -2.54
C THR A 635 18.02 1.69 -2.18
N THR A 636 17.70 0.75 -3.05
CA THR A 636 16.70 -0.28 -2.74
C THR A 636 17.30 -1.35 -1.82
N SER A 637 16.64 -1.59 -0.70
CA SER A 637 16.92 -2.67 0.25
C SER A 637 16.13 -3.93 -0.11
N VAL A 638 16.60 -5.08 0.37
CA VAL A 638 15.85 -6.34 0.26
C VAL A 638 14.60 -6.37 1.15
N THR A 639 14.56 -5.53 2.19
CA THR A 639 13.46 -5.43 3.16
C THR A 639 12.38 -4.43 2.74
N ASP A 640 12.64 -3.59 1.74
CA ASP A 640 11.73 -2.56 1.24
C ASP A 640 10.40 -3.14 0.76
N PRO A 641 9.30 -2.36 0.82
CA PRO A 641 8.00 -2.79 0.33
C PRO A 641 8.04 -3.10 -1.17
N ILE A 642 7.23 -4.08 -1.56
CA ILE A 642 7.03 -4.47 -2.97
C ILE A 642 5.71 -3.89 -3.44
N ASP A 643 5.74 -3.18 -4.57
CA ASP A 643 4.56 -2.71 -5.29
C ASP A 643 4.64 -3.17 -6.75
N ILE A 644 3.79 -4.13 -7.13
CA ILE A 644 3.82 -4.73 -8.47
C ILE A 644 2.41 -4.97 -9.01
N ILE A 645 2.21 -4.60 -10.27
CA ILE A 645 0.96 -4.84 -11.00
C ILE A 645 0.91 -6.30 -11.48
N ALA A 646 -0.25 -6.94 -11.34
CA ALA A 646 -0.49 -8.27 -11.90
C ALA A 646 -0.42 -8.24 -13.43
N ASN A 647 0.48 -9.05 -13.99
CA ASN A 647 0.75 -9.07 -15.43
C ASN A 647 -0.47 -9.57 -16.22
N SER A 648 -1.20 -8.64 -16.82
CA SER A 648 -2.45 -8.88 -17.54
C SER A 648 -2.63 -7.84 -18.65
N SER A 649 -3.32 -8.21 -19.74
CA SER A 649 -3.57 -7.30 -20.87
C SER A 649 -4.65 -6.24 -20.59
N LYS A 650 -5.39 -6.39 -19.49
CA LYS A 650 -6.48 -5.52 -19.05
C LYS A 650 -6.45 -5.46 -17.53
N THR A 651 -6.84 -4.33 -16.94
CA THR A 651 -7.00 -4.19 -15.50
C THR A 651 -7.94 -5.27 -14.95
N ASP A 652 -7.40 -6.10 -14.05
CA ASP A 652 -8.12 -7.19 -13.38
C ASP A 652 -8.07 -6.97 -11.86
N PRO A 653 -9.19 -6.55 -11.22
CA PRO A 653 -9.24 -6.37 -9.77
C PRO A 653 -8.91 -7.66 -9.03
N LEU A 654 -8.02 -7.59 -8.05
CA LEU A 654 -7.64 -8.72 -7.20
C LEU A 654 -8.63 -8.81 -6.02
N TYR A 655 -9.06 -10.01 -5.63
CA TYR A 655 -10.09 -10.17 -4.59
C TYR A 655 -9.68 -11.03 -3.40
N ASP A 656 -8.85 -12.05 -3.62
CA ASP A 656 -8.39 -12.92 -2.55
C ASP A 656 -7.06 -13.58 -2.91
N SER A 657 -6.40 -14.21 -1.95
CA SER A 657 -5.17 -14.96 -2.19
C SER A 657 -4.98 -16.09 -1.19
N ILE A 658 -4.19 -17.07 -1.58
CA ILE A 658 -3.90 -18.24 -0.75
C ILE A 658 -2.42 -18.58 -0.84
N VAL A 659 -1.82 -18.87 0.32
CA VAL A 659 -0.40 -19.23 0.41
C VAL A 659 -0.24 -20.70 0.03
N THR A 660 0.67 -20.96 -0.91
CA THR A 660 1.08 -22.30 -1.33
C THR A 660 2.57 -22.48 -1.05
N ASN A 661 3.08 -23.71 -1.22
CA ASN A 661 4.52 -23.98 -1.08
C ASN A 661 5.39 -23.17 -2.07
N ASN A 662 4.84 -22.92 -3.25
CA ASN A 662 5.54 -22.39 -4.42
C ASN A 662 5.33 -20.87 -4.60
N GLY A 663 4.71 -20.22 -3.60
CA GLY A 663 4.38 -18.81 -3.62
C GLY A 663 2.93 -18.54 -3.23
N LEU A 664 2.48 -17.32 -3.51
CA LEU A 664 1.13 -16.87 -3.25
C LEU A 664 0.30 -16.97 -4.53
N VAL A 665 -0.80 -17.72 -4.50
CA VAL A 665 -1.77 -17.72 -5.60
C VAL A 665 -2.78 -16.62 -5.33
N VAL A 666 -2.94 -15.72 -6.30
CA VAL A 666 -3.80 -14.53 -6.20
C VAL A 666 -4.95 -14.65 -7.19
N PHE A 667 -6.16 -14.40 -6.71
CA PHE A 667 -7.40 -14.50 -7.48
C PHE A 667 -7.86 -13.11 -7.91
N GLY A 668 -7.74 -12.85 -9.21
CA GLY A 668 -8.36 -11.72 -9.89
C GLY A 668 -9.84 -11.97 -10.19
N SER A 669 -10.52 -10.99 -10.78
CA SER A 669 -11.91 -11.14 -11.19
C SER A 669 -12.07 -12.16 -12.31
N LYS A 670 -11.08 -12.26 -13.22
CA LYS A 670 -11.15 -13.09 -14.43
C LYS A 670 -10.00 -14.06 -14.59
N SER A 671 -8.94 -13.88 -13.82
CA SER A 671 -7.70 -14.66 -13.94
C SER A 671 -7.09 -14.98 -12.58
N GLN A 672 -6.25 -15.99 -12.55
CA GLN A 672 -5.43 -16.35 -11.39
C GLN A 672 -3.96 -16.06 -11.70
N TYR A 673 -3.26 -15.52 -10.72
CA TYR A 673 -1.84 -15.16 -10.79
C TYR A 673 -1.06 -15.90 -9.72
N GLN A 674 0.23 -16.06 -9.95
CA GLN A 674 1.17 -16.54 -8.95
C GLN A 674 2.17 -15.41 -8.67
N PHE A 675 2.23 -15.01 -7.40
CA PHE A 675 3.22 -14.10 -6.85
C PHE A 675 4.29 -14.94 -6.16
N PHE A 676 5.50 -14.96 -6.72
CA PHE A 676 6.59 -15.79 -6.25
C PHE A 676 7.94 -15.16 -6.57
N THR A 677 9.01 -15.79 -6.10
CA THR A 677 10.38 -15.44 -6.46
C THR A 677 11.15 -16.73 -6.73
N SER A 678 12.05 -16.69 -7.71
CA SER A 678 12.99 -17.79 -8.00
C SER A 678 14.31 -17.67 -7.22
N ALA A 679 14.49 -16.56 -6.50
CA ALA A 679 15.62 -16.36 -5.60
C ALA A 679 15.27 -16.84 -4.18
N ASP A 680 16.28 -17.02 -3.34
CA ASP A 680 16.10 -17.43 -1.94
C ASP A 680 15.32 -16.37 -1.13
N ILE A 681 15.51 -15.09 -1.47
CA ILE A 681 14.93 -13.95 -0.75
C ILE A 681 13.89 -13.24 -1.62
N LEU A 682 12.73 -12.97 -1.02
CA LEU A 682 11.69 -12.14 -1.63
C LEU A 682 12.00 -10.65 -1.40
N SER A 683 12.38 -9.95 -2.47
CA SER A 683 12.66 -8.52 -2.47
C SER A 683 12.04 -7.84 -3.71
N PRO A 684 11.98 -6.50 -3.75
CA PRO A 684 11.47 -5.76 -4.90
C PRO A 684 12.15 -6.13 -6.23
N ASN A 685 13.44 -6.46 -6.18
CA ASN A 685 14.22 -6.80 -7.38
C ASN A 685 14.11 -8.27 -7.82
N THR A 686 13.60 -9.17 -6.95
CA THR A 686 13.56 -10.62 -7.23
C THR A 686 12.15 -11.18 -7.42
N VAL A 687 11.12 -10.38 -7.16
CA VAL A 687 9.72 -10.79 -7.25
C VAL A 687 9.24 -10.88 -8.69
N THR A 688 8.39 -11.87 -8.97
CA THR A 688 7.74 -12.03 -10.27
C THR A 688 6.28 -12.38 -10.09
N VAL A 689 5.41 -11.80 -10.93
CA VAL A 689 3.98 -12.10 -10.98
C VAL A 689 3.61 -12.60 -12.37
N THR A 690 3.11 -13.83 -12.44
CA THR A 690 2.72 -14.47 -13.70
C THR A 690 1.27 -14.93 -13.64
N GLN A 691 0.52 -14.74 -14.73
CA GLN A 691 -0.80 -15.34 -14.88
C GLN A 691 -0.66 -16.86 -15.06
N ILE A 692 -1.37 -17.64 -14.24
CA ILE A 692 -1.36 -19.12 -14.30
C ILE A 692 -2.66 -19.70 -14.87
N ALA A 693 -3.79 -19.02 -14.69
CA ALA A 693 -5.08 -19.46 -15.22
C ALA A 693 -6.01 -18.27 -15.53
N GLY A 694 -7.09 -18.53 -16.28
CA GLY A 694 -8.03 -17.52 -16.79
C GLY A 694 -9.48 -17.82 -16.43
N TYR A 695 -9.75 -18.15 -15.17
CA TYR A 695 -11.12 -18.42 -14.69
C TYR A 695 -11.66 -17.25 -13.87
N ASP A 696 -12.97 -17.00 -13.97
CA ASP A 696 -13.64 -16.04 -13.09
C ASP A 696 -13.54 -16.47 -11.63
N PHE A 697 -13.59 -15.53 -10.69
CA PHE A 697 -13.64 -15.83 -9.25
C PHE A 697 -14.78 -15.05 -8.60
N GLU A 698 -15.49 -15.69 -7.66
CA GLU A 698 -16.54 -15.02 -6.89
C GLU A 698 -15.93 -14.15 -5.77
N PRO A 699 -16.06 -12.80 -5.83
CA PRO A 699 -15.37 -11.90 -4.90
C PRO A 699 -15.76 -12.06 -3.43
N ASN A 700 -16.99 -12.53 -3.17
CA ASN A 700 -17.46 -12.76 -1.80
C ASN A 700 -17.16 -14.17 -1.28
N SER A 701 -16.53 -15.03 -2.08
CA SER A 701 -16.05 -16.33 -1.66
C SER A 701 -14.61 -16.25 -1.13
N THR A 702 -14.15 -17.33 -0.53
CA THR A 702 -12.77 -17.52 -0.10
C THR A 702 -12.21 -18.79 -0.75
N PRO A 703 -11.00 -18.74 -1.34
CA PRO A 703 -10.34 -19.94 -1.83
C PRO A 703 -9.96 -20.84 -0.65
N GLN A 704 -10.06 -22.16 -0.83
CA GLN A 704 -9.83 -23.14 0.24
C GLN A 704 -8.70 -24.09 -0.15
N MET A 705 -7.75 -24.30 0.75
CA MET A 705 -6.75 -25.38 0.60
C MET A 705 -7.42 -26.71 0.93
N LEU A 706 -7.34 -27.67 0.02
CA LEU A 706 -7.78 -29.05 0.26
C LEU A 706 -6.68 -29.82 0.98
N SER A 707 -5.66 -30.25 0.25
CA SER A 707 -4.42 -30.81 0.80
C SER A 707 -3.26 -30.11 0.14
N THR A 708 -2.93 -30.52 -1.09
CA THR A 708 -1.99 -29.84 -1.99
C THR A 708 -2.69 -28.99 -3.06
N ASN A 709 -4.01 -29.13 -3.16
CA ASN A 709 -4.83 -28.56 -4.23
C ASN A 709 -5.65 -27.41 -3.68
N ILE A 710 -6.02 -26.47 -4.56
CA ILE A 710 -6.80 -25.29 -4.19
C ILE A 710 -8.20 -25.45 -4.77
N SER A 711 -9.21 -25.21 -3.96
CA SER A 711 -10.58 -25.09 -4.44
C SER A 711 -11.04 -23.64 -4.45
N PHE A 712 -11.73 -23.24 -5.50
CA PHE A 712 -12.36 -21.93 -5.60
C PHE A 712 -13.68 -22.03 -6.37
N VAL A 713 -14.53 -21.01 -6.21
CA VAL A 713 -15.84 -20.97 -6.85
C VAL A 713 -16.02 -19.77 -7.77
N THR A 714 -16.85 -19.96 -8.78
CA THR A 714 -17.26 -18.93 -9.74
C THR A 714 -18.78 -18.83 -9.71
N SER A 715 -19.36 -17.67 -9.99
CA SER A 715 -20.81 -17.45 -9.81
C SER A 715 -21.50 -16.73 -10.98
N SER A 716 -20.84 -16.58 -12.13
CA SER A 716 -21.33 -15.77 -13.25
C SER A 716 -22.76 -16.16 -13.66
N GLU A 717 -22.95 -17.42 -14.05
CA GLU A 717 -24.27 -17.99 -14.40
C GLU A 717 -24.82 -18.94 -13.33
N ALA A 718 -23.96 -19.81 -12.81
CA ALA A 718 -24.25 -20.77 -11.74
C ALA A 718 -23.02 -20.85 -10.83
N THR A 719 -23.21 -21.30 -9.59
CA THR A 719 -22.05 -21.60 -8.75
C THR A 719 -21.33 -22.81 -9.33
N ARG A 720 -20.06 -22.66 -9.68
CA ARG A 720 -19.20 -23.78 -10.14
C ARG A 720 -18.00 -23.88 -9.21
N MET A 721 -17.70 -25.09 -8.76
CA MET A 721 -16.53 -25.39 -7.95
C MET A 721 -15.44 -25.97 -8.85
N TYR A 722 -14.29 -25.29 -8.85
CA TYR A 722 -13.09 -25.75 -9.52
C TYR A 722 -12.08 -26.22 -8.48
N GLU A 723 -11.35 -27.26 -8.85
CA GLU A 723 -10.17 -27.75 -8.16
C GLU A 723 -8.95 -27.46 -9.05
N MET A 724 -8.02 -26.69 -8.53
CA MET A 724 -6.72 -26.41 -9.13
C MET A 724 -5.66 -27.33 -8.52
N THR A 725 -4.96 -28.06 -9.38
CA THR A 725 -3.89 -28.98 -9.03
C THR A 725 -2.59 -28.58 -9.76
N ASN A 726 -1.46 -29.16 -9.34
CA ASN A 726 -0.16 -28.95 -10.02
C ASN A 726 0.30 -27.48 -10.05
N VAL A 727 0.09 -26.74 -8.94
CA VAL A 727 0.60 -25.36 -8.78
C VAL A 727 2.11 -25.41 -8.55
N PHE A 728 2.89 -25.51 -9.62
CA PHE A 728 4.35 -25.48 -9.62
C PHE A 728 4.89 -24.05 -9.79
N ASP A 729 6.17 -23.81 -9.46
CA ASP A 729 6.84 -22.52 -9.76
C ASP A 729 6.86 -22.22 -11.26
N ARG A 730 6.96 -23.26 -12.08
CA ARG A 730 6.93 -23.20 -13.54
C ARG A 730 6.18 -24.41 -14.09
N GLY A 731 5.12 -24.17 -14.82
CA GLY A 731 4.31 -25.23 -15.43
C GLY A 731 2.90 -24.77 -15.72
N GLN A 732 2.16 -25.60 -16.44
CA GLN A 732 0.72 -25.42 -16.57
C GLN A 732 0.05 -25.95 -15.31
N VAL A 733 -0.94 -25.20 -14.82
CA VAL A 733 -1.82 -25.66 -13.76
C VAL A 733 -3.01 -26.38 -14.37
N ASP A 734 -3.45 -27.45 -13.73
CA ASP A 734 -4.64 -28.19 -14.15
C ASP A 734 -5.83 -27.71 -13.33
N VAL A 735 -6.90 -27.28 -13.99
CA VAL A 735 -8.10 -26.77 -13.35
C VAL A 735 -9.30 -27.59 -13.81
N ASN A 736 -9.89 -28.35 -12.88
CA ASN A 736 -11.00 -29.27 -13.14
C ASN A 736 -12.28 -28.83 -12.41
N GLU A 737 -13.41 -28.80 -13.11
CA GLU A 737 -14.72 -28.53 -12.50
C GLU A 737 -15.23 -29.79 -11.78
N ARG A 738 -15.37 -29.76 -10.44
CA ARG A 738 -15.88 -30.89 -9.66
C ARG A 738 -17.38 -30.84 -9.41
N SER A 739 -18.00 -29.67 -9.53
CA SER A 739 -19.45 -29.49 -9.39
C SER A 739 -20.27 -29.94 -10.61
N LYS A 740 -19.62 -30.32 -11.72
CA LYS A 740 -20.31 -30.55 -13.00
C LYS A 740 -21.41 -31.60 -12.93
N ILE A 741 -21.22 -32.62 -12.09
CA ILE A 741 -22.16 -33.73 -11.90
C ILE A 741 -23.41 -33.37 -11.07
N ILE A 742 -23.41 -32.21 -10.42
CA ILE A 742 -24.53 -31.69 -9.60
C ILE A 742 -24.96 -30.28 -10.04
N GLN A 743 -24.65 -29.88 -11.27
CA GLN A 743 -24.78 -28.50 -11.72
C GLN A 743 -26.22 -27.95 -11.63
N ALA A 744 -27.26 -28.78 -11.78
CA ALA A 744 -28.64 -28.32 -11.73
C ALA A 744 -29.10 -28.02 -10.29
N LYS A 745 -28.72 -28.85 -9.31
CA LYS A 745 -29.02 -28.63 -7.89
C LYS A 745 -28.06 -27.63 -7.21
N PHE A 746 -26.81 -27.55 -7.64
CA PHE A 746 -25.82 -26.58 -7.14
C PHE A 746 -26.03 -25.21 -7.80
N ASN A 747 -27.17 -24.60 -7.46
CA ASN A 747 -27.62 -23.35 -8.04
C ASN A 747 -26.73 -22.15 -7.63
N LYS A 748 -26.99 -20.98 -8.22
CA LYS A 748 -26.23 -19.77 -7.92
C LYS A 748 -26.40 -19.35 -6.45
N GLY A 749 -25.30 -19.02 -5.80
CA GLY A 749 -25.28 -18.36 -4.49
C GLY A 749 -24.57 -19.13 -3.38
N TYR A 750 -24.13 -20.37 -3.60
CA TYR A 750 -23.31 -21.10 -2.61
C TYR A 750 -21.86 -20.59 -2.62
N THR A 751 -21.60 -19.47 -1.95
CA THR A 751 -20.30 -18.76 -2.01
C THR A 751 -19.49 -18.91 -0.74
N TYR A 752 -20.12 -19.23 0.39
CA TYR A 752 -19.43 -19.34 1.67
C TYR A 752 -18.90 -20.77 1.83
N ALA A 753 -17.59 -20.91 2.05
CA ALA A 753 -16.87 -22.17 1.98
C ALA A 753 -16.00 -22.39 3.21
N SER A 754 -15.91 -23.63 3.68
CA SER A 754 -14.89 -24.04 4.64
C SER A 754 -14.45 -25.48 4.38
N SER A 755 -13.21 -25.78 4.75
CA SER A 755 -12.57 -27.05 4.44
C SER A 755 -12.03 -27.74 5.70
N SER A 756 -12.12 -29.07 5.72
CA SER A 756 -11.44 -29.92 6.70
C SER A 756 -10.40 -30.77 6.00
N ARG A 757 -9.16 -30.66 6.46
CA ARG A 757 -8.01 -31.41 5.93
C ARG A 757 -7.87 -32.78 6.60
N THR A 758 -8.36 -32.91 7.83
CA THR A 758 -8.33 -34.17 8.58
C THR A 758 -9.33 -35.18 8.02
N TYR A 759 -10.52 -34.70 7.59
CA TYR A 759 -11.60 -35.55 7.08
C TYR A 759 -11.80 -35.44 5.57
N ASN A 760 -10.97 -34.64 4.88
CA ASN A 760 -11.06 -34.39 3.45
C ASN A 760 -12.47 -33.97 2.99
N LEU A 761 -13.02 -32.97 3.67
CA LEU A 761 -14.35 -32.41 3.43
C LEU A 761 -14.26 -30.95 3.01
N LEU A 762 -15.18 -30.53 2.18
CA LEU A 762 -15.36 -29.14 1.79
C LEU A 762 -16.86 -28.83 1.80
N ALA A 763 -17.26 -27.84 2.60
CA ALA A 763 -18.65 -27.49 2.80
C ALA A 763 -18.96 -26.11 2.21
N TYR A 764 -20.05 -26.02 1.45
CA TYR A 764 -20.55 -24.80 0.84
C TYR A 764 -21.96 -24.47 1.33
N THR A 765 -22.18 -23.22 1.71
CA THR A 765 -23.51 -22.70 2.07
C THR A 765 -23.79 -21.41 1.33
N ARG A 766 -25.08 -21.08 1.26
CA ARG A 766 -25.57 -19.86 0.63
C ARG A 766 -25.84 -18.81 1.71
N PRO A 767 -25.12 -17.68 1.72
CA PRO A 767 -25.42 -16.61 2.66
C PRO A 767 -26.80 -16.04 2.38
N LEU A 768 -27.54 -15.73 3.44
CA LEU A 768 -28.89 -15.18 3.30
C LEU A 768 -28.87 -13.74 2.79
N PRO A 769 -29.75 -13.37 1.85
CA PRO A 769 -29.96 -11.98 1.49
C PRO A 769 -30.44 -11.14 2.67
N ILE A 770 -30.27 -9.83 2.52
CA ILE A 770 -30.77 -8.82 3.47
C ILE A 770 -32.27 -9.04 3.68
N ALA A 771 -32.72 -8.91 4.94
CA ALA A 771 -34.11 -9.17 5.34
C ALA A 771 -35.15 -8.51 4.40
N LYS A 772 -34.91 -7.27 3.94
CA LYS A 772 -35.82 -6.54 3.03
C LYS A 772 -36.06 -7.24 1.67
N ASN A 773 -35.07 -7.98 1.18
CA ASN A 773 -35.12 -8.64 -0.13
C ASN A 773 -35.24 -10.17 -0.01
N ARG A 774 -35.34 -10.68 1.22
CA ARG A 774 -35.36 -12.12 1.50
C ARG A 774 -36.72 -12.68 1.12
N VAL A 775 -36.72 -13.77 0.37
CA VAL A 775 -37.92 -14.57 0.12
C VAL A 775 -37.86 -15.90 0.88
N GLN A 776 -38.99 -16.61 0.98
CA GLN A 776 -39.04 -17.91 1.65
C GLN A 776 -38.08 -18.93 1.00
N GLU A 777 -37.94 -18.88 -0.33
CA GLU A 777 -36.99 -19.73 -1.05
C GLU A 777 -35.54 -19.52 -0.60
N ASP A 778 -35.13 -18.29 -0.27
CA ASP A 778 -33.77 -18.05 0.23
C ASP A 778 -33.53 -18.69 1.60
N ILE A 779 -34.55 -18.71 2.46
CA ILE A 779 -34.48 -19.37 3.78
C ILE A 779 -34.32 -20.87 3.60
N ASP A 780 -35.12 -21.47 2.72
CA ASP A 780 -35.07 -22.92 2.50
C ASP A 780 -33.77 -23.34 1.83
N LEU A 781 -33.24 -22.54 0.89
CA LEU A 781 -31.91 -22.76 0.33
C LEU A 781 -30.78 -22.51 1.35
N GLY A 782 -30.97 -21.59 2.31
CA GLY A 782 -30.02 -21.31 3.38
C GLY A 782 -29.92 -22.44 4.42
N LYS A 783 -30.91 -23.33 4.51
CA LYS A 783 -30.87 -24.55 5.35
C LYS A 783 -30.00 -25.66 4.75
N ILE A 784 -29.65 -25.54 3.46
CA ILE A 784 -28.92 -26.55 2.72
C ILE A 784 -27.43 -26.21 2.72
N MET A 785 -26.62 -27.22 3.06
CA MET A 785 -25.18 -27.20 2.94
C MET A 785 -24.74 -28.31 1.99
N TRP A 786 -23.99 -27.95 0.96
CA TRP A 786 -23.38 -28.91 0.06
C TRP A 786 -22.03 -29.34 0.59
N VAL A 787 -21.82 -30.64 0.69
CA VAL A 787 -20.55 -31.20 1.17
C VAL A 787 -19.93 -32.00 0.03
N TYR A 788 -18.72 -31.58 -0.34
CA TYR A 788 -17.84 -32.29 -1.24
C TYR A 788 -16.84 -33.11 -0.42
N ILE A 789 -16.76 -34.39 -0.74
CA ILE A 789 -15.95 -35.38 -0.04
C ILE A 789 -14.94 -35.89 -1.04
N TYR A 790 -13.67 -35.83 -0.67
CA TYR A 790 -12.59 -36.26 -1.54
C TYR A 790 -11.65 -37.20 -0.81
N LEU A 791 -11.04 -38.12 -1.56
CA LEU A 791 -9.92 -38.91 -1.09
C LEU A 791 -8.99 -39.12 -2.28
N LYS A 792 -7.72 -38.77 -2.11
CA LYS A 792 -6.71 -38.94 -3.15
C LYS A 792 -5.60 -39.84 -2.64
N ASP A 793 -5.09 -40.68 -3.53
CA ASP A 793 -3.86 -41.43 -3.29
C ASP A 793 -2.63 -40.53 -3.48
N SER A 794 -1.47 -41.00 -3.05
CA SER A 794 -0.14 -40.38 -3.20
C SER A 794 0.17 -39.94 -4.65
N SER A 795 -0.37 -40.66 -5.63
CA SER A 795 -0.27 -40.35 -7.06
C SER A 795 -1.22 -39.23 -7.53
N GLN A 796 -1.92 -38.55 -6.61
CA GLN A 796 -3.00 -37.59 -6.88
C GLN A 796 -4.19 -38.18 -7.65
N SER A 797 -4.27 -39.51 -7.74
CA SER A 797 -5.43 -40.19 -8.32
C SER A 797 -6.62 -40.12 -7.36
N ASP A 798 -7.78 -39.71 -7.88
CA ASP A 798 -9.02 -39.60 -7.12
C ASP A 798 -9.55 -41.02 -6.76
N GLN A 799 -9.49 -41.39 -5.47
CA GLN A 799 -10.08 -42.63 -4.95
C GLN A 799 -11.56 -42.45 -4.59
N GLN A 800 -11.92 -41.27 -4.08
CA GLN A 800 -13.29 -40.89 -3.79
C GLN A 800 -13.53 -39.45 -4.23
N THR A 801 -14.65 -39.24 -4.92
CA THR A 801 -15.22 -37.91 -5.18
C THR A 801 -16.73 -38.01 -5.04
N ALA A 802 -17.28 -37.41 -3.99
CA ALA A 802 -18.70 -37.51 -3.70
C ALA A 802 -19.27 -36.14 -3.35
N TRP A 803 -20.50 -35.88 -3.81
CA TRP A 803 -21.30 -34.76 -3.33
C TRP A 803 -22.48 -35.30 -2.53
N VAL A 804 -22.73 -34.67 -1.39
CA VAL A 804 -23.93 -34.89 -0.56
C VAL A 804 -24.48 -33.54 -0.10
N ARG A 805 -25.73 -33.51 0.36
CA ARG A 805 -26.32 -32.31 0.95
C ARG A 805 -26.77 -32.56 2.38
N PHE A 806 -26.38 -31.67 3.27
CA PHE A 806 -26.90 -31.61 4.64
C PHE A 806 -28.02 -30.58 4.69
N GLU A 807 -29.11 -30.97 5.32
CA GLU A 807 -30.26 -30.12 5.57
C GLU A 807 -30.38 -29.90 7.07
N PHE A 808 -30.35 -28.62 7.45
CA PHE A 808 -30.43 -28.16 8.82
C PHE A 808 -31.82 -27.61 9.13
N PRO A 809 -32.27 -27.64 10.40
CA PRO A 809 -33.60 -27.11 10.75
C PRO A 809 -33.71 -25.59 10.54
N HIS A 810 -32.58 -24.88 10.60
CA HIS A 810 -32.48 -23.44 10.50
C HIS A 810 -31.40 -23.04 9.47
N PRO A 811 -31.54 -21.88 8.79
CA PRO A 811 -30.54 -21.40 7.85
C PRO A 811 -29.16 -21.26 8.48
N VAL A 812 -28.14 -21.77 7.79
CA VAL A 812 -26.75 -21.65 8.19
C VAL A 812 -26.25 -20.23 7.93
N LYS A 813 -25.68 -19.62 8.96
CA LYS A 813 -25.09 -18.27 8.92
C LYS A 813 -23.58 -18.33 8.73
N HIS A 814 -22.94 -19.27 9.41
CA HIS A 814 -21.50 -19.48 9.38
C HIS A 814 -21.19 -20.94 9.68
N HIS A 815 -20.11 -21.44 9.11
CA HIS A 815 -19.61 -22.78 9.41
C HIS A 815 -18.11 -22.86 9.17
N PHE A 816 -17.41 -23.58 10.03
CA PHE A 816 -15.97 -23.77 9.92
C PHE A 816 -15.55 -25.09 10.57
N PHE A 817 -14.37 -25.56 10.20
CA PHE A 817 -13.80 -26.78 10.74
C PHE A 817 -12.65 -26.46 11.66
N LYS A 818 -12.63 -27.11 12.81
CA LYS A 818 -11.50 -27.10 13.73
C LYS A 818 -11.34 -28.51 14.30
N ASP A 819 -10.13 -29.03 14.19
CA ASP A 819 -9.74 -30.36 14.66
C ASP A 819 -10.69 -31.47 14.13
N ASP A 820 -11.50 -32.06 15.00
CA ASP A 820 -12.47 -33.12 14.71
C ASP A 820 -13.92 -32.64 14.55
N LYS A 821 -14.17 -31.36 14.74
CA LYS A 821 -15.51 -30.79 14.77
C LYS A 821 -15.74 -29.80 13.64
N MET A 822 -16.96 -29.85 13.13
CA MET A 822 -17.53 -28.79 12.33
C MET A 822 -18.39 -27.93 13.22
N TYR A 823 -18.03 -26.67 13.38
CA TYR A 823 -18.87 -25.70 14.06
C TYR A 823 -19.84 -25.10 13.07
N VAL A 824 -21.12 -25.07 13.44
CA VAL A 824 -22.20 -24.56 12.61
C VAL A 824 -23.00 -23.55 13.42
N ILE A 825 -23.13 -22.34 12.89
CA ILE A 825 -23.98 -21.31 13.44
C ILE A 825 -25.21 -21.21 12.56
N THR A 826 -26.36 -21.45 13.16
CA THR A 826 -27.65 -21.29 12.49
C THR A 826 -28.35 -20.05 13.03
N GLY A 827 -29.22 -19.45 12.22
CA GLY A 827 -30.01 -18.29 12.61
C GLY A 827 -31.49 -18.52 12.38
N ASN A 828 -32.31 -17.62 12.91
CA ASN A 828 -33.76 -17.72 12.78
C ASN A 828 -34.25 -17.80 11.30
N SER A 829 -35.26 -18.64 11.07
CA SER A 829 -35.91 -18.92 9.77
C SER A 829 -36.95 -17.88 9.32
N LYS A 830 -37.19 -16.79 10.06
CA LYS A 830 -38.20 -15.78 9.70
C LYS A 830 -37.77 -14.88 8.53
N VAL A 831 -38.71 -14.66 7.59
CA VAL A 831 -38.51 -13.83 6.38
C VAL A 831 -38.25 -12.36 6.73
N ASN A 832 -39.05 -11.78 7.63
CA ASN A 832 -39.08 -10.33 7.92
C ASN A 832 -38.54 -9.96 9.31
N ALA A 833 -37.90 -10.88 10.03
CA ALA A 833 -37.26 -10.57 11.29
C ALA A 833 -35.76 -10.33 11.05
N ASN A 834 -35.24 -9.22 11.60
CA ASN A 834 -33.82 -9.20 11.94
C ASN A 834 -33.64 -10.30 12.97
N ALA A 835 -32.86 -11.33 12.65
CA ALA A 835 -32.49 -12.32 13.66
C ALA A 835 -31.82 -11.55 14.80
N THR A 836 -32.30 -11.71 16.02
CA THR A 836 -31.64 -11.22 17.25
C THR A 836 -30.96 -12.37 17.98
N GLU A 837 -30.98 -13.57 17.40
CA GLU A 837 -30.54 -14.81 18.03
C GLU A 837 -29.90 -15.71 16.96
N CYS A 838 -28.71 -16.23 17.28
CA CYS A 838 -28.02 -17.27 16.54
C CYS A 838 -27.71 -18.45 17.48
N TYR A 839 -27.72 -19.66 16.94
CA TYR A 839 -27.48 -20.88 17.71
C TYR A 839 -26.10 -21.43 17.37
N TYR A 840 -25.23 -21.52 18.37
CA TYR A 840 -23.89 -22.06 18.20
C TYR A 840 -23.91 -23.56 18.48
N THR A 841 -23.55 -24.34 17.47
CA THR A 841 -23.59 -25.80 17.52
C THR A 841 -22.32 -26.41 16.95
N SER A 842 -22.06 -27.67 17.29
CA SER A 842 -20.98 -28.46 16.71
C SER A 842 -21.47 -29.80 16.21
N LEU A 843 -20.82 -30.30 15.18
CA LEU A 843 -21.01 -31.60 14.58
C LEU A 843 -19.67 -32.34 14.67
N ASP A 844 -19.64 -33.42 15.42
CA ASP A 844 -18.43 -34.21 15.65
C ASP A 844 -18.22 -35.17 14.48
N VAL A 845 -17.29 -34.83 13.60
CA VAL A 845 -16.95 -35.64 12.42
C VAL A 845 -16.09 -36.85 12.82
N GLY A 846 -15.45 -36.82 14.00
CA GLY A 846 -14.53 -37.84 14.50
C GLY A 846 -15.15 -38.91 15.42
N ALA A 847 -16.25 -38.58 16.12
CA ALA A 847 -16.94 -39.47 17.07
C ALA A 847 -17.39 -40.83 16.49
N PHE A 848 -17.31 -40.99 15.18
CA PHE A 848 -17.67 -42.23 14.50
C PHE A 848 -16.71 -43.41 14.70
N ASN A 849 -15.49 -43.20 15.19
CA ASN A 849 -14.57 -44.31 15.50
C ASN A 849 -15.02 -45.14 16.71
N SER A 850 -15.87 -44.59 17.58
CA SER A 850 -16.36 -45.22 18.82
C SER A 850 -17.82 -45.67 18.75
N ALA A 851 -18.61 -45.14 17.81
CA ALA A 851 -20.03 -45.49 17.66
C ALA A 851 -20.27 -46.96 17.26
N ALA A 852 -19.26 -47.65 16.74
CA ALA A 852 -19.33 -49.05 16.34
C ALA A 852 -18.87 -50.04 17.43
N SER A 853 -18.28 -49.58 18.55
CA SER A 853 -17.56 -50.46 19.49
C SER A 853 -18.09 -50.52 20.92
N SER A 854 -19.01 -49.63 21.34
CA SER A 854 -19.71 -49.79 22.63
C SER A 854 -21.08 -49.10 22.66
N LEU A 855 -22.09 -49.73 23.26
CA LEU A 855 -23.43 -49.13 23.50
C LEU A 855 -23.37 -47.94 24.48
N ASP A 856 -22.25 -47.76 25.19
CA ASP A 856 -22.07 -46.76 26.23
C ASP A 856 -21.76 -45.34 25.70
N ASN A 857 -21.43 -45.22 24.41
CA ASN A 857 -20.90 -43.99 23.80
C ASN A 857 -21.42 -43.78 22.36
N MET A 858 -22.70 -44.10 22.11
CA MET A 858 -23.32 -43.85 20.80
C MET A 858 -23.40 -42.35 20.49
N THR A 859 -23.07 -41.98 19.25
CA THR A 859 -23.30 -40.62 18.74
C THR A 859 -24.80 -40.37 18.58
N GLU A 860 -25.28 -39.23 19.09
CA GLU A 860 -26.68 -38.85 18.93
C GLU A 860 -27.00 -38.41 17.49
N PHE A 861 -28.06 -39.00 16.91
CA PHE A 861 -28.54 -38.68 15.56
C PHE A 861 -29.76 -37.74 15.62
N VAL A 862 -29.64 -36.67 16.39
CA VAL A 862 -30.67 -35.64 16.61
C VAL A 862 -30.01 -34.26 16.55
N ASP A 863 -30.68 -33.23 16.02
CA ASP A 863 -30.14 -31.87 15.98
C ASP A 863 -30.52 -31.05 17.23
N TYR A 864 -29.66 -30.10 17.60
CA TYR A 864 -29.76 -29.27 18.82
C TYR A 864 -29.86 -30.09 20.11
N TRP A 865 -29.00 -31.10 20.25
CA TRP A 865 -28.96 -31.95 21.43
C TRP A 865 -27.87 -31.52 22.41
N LYS A 866 -28.15 -31.60 23.71
CA LYS A 866 -27.15 -31.55 24.80
C LYS A 866 -27.77 -32.24 26.02
N ASN A 867 -26.92 -32.81 26.87
CA ASN A 867 -27.38 -33.47 28.09
C ASN A 867 -28.11 -32.43 28.96
N ASP A 868 -29.32 -32.79 29.40
CA ASP A 868 -30.16 -31.95 30.26
C ASP A 868 -30.42 -30.55 29.68
N LEU A 869 -30.48 -30.44 28.34
CA LEU A 869 -30.83 -29.20 27.66
C LEU A 869 -32.29 -28.84 27.99
N LYS A 870 -32.48 -27.66 28.59
CA LYS A 870 -33.81 -27.14 28.85
C LYS A 870 -34.56 -26.94 27.54
N GLU A 871 -35.79 -27.41 27.51
CA GLU A 871 -36.68 -27.32 26.35
C GLU A 871 -36.77 -25.87 25.82
N GLU A 872 -36.84 -24.88 26.71
CA GLU A 872 -36.89 -23.44 26.37
C GLU A 872 -35.72 -22.91 25.52
N ASN A 873 -34.57 -23.59 25.53
CA ASN A 873 -33.38 -23.18 24.77
C ASN A 873 -33.37 -23.75 23.34
N ILE A 874 -34.21 -24.74 23.06
CA ILE A 874 -34.30 -25.34 21.73
C ILE A 874 -35.08 -24.37 20.82
N PRO A 875 -34.60 -24.08 19.61
CA PRO A 875 -35.26 -23.13 18.73
C PRO A 875 -36.53 -23.71 18.09
N TRP A 876 -37.68 -23.50 18.75
CA TRP A 876 -39.00 -24.08 18.40
C TRP A 876 -39.71 -23.49 17.18
N GLU A 877 -39.16 -22.46 16.55
CA GLU A 877 -39.88 -21.72 15.51
C GLU A 877 -40.06 -22.57 14.24
N LEU A 878 -41.21 -23.28 14.17
CA LEU A 878 -41.80 -24.05 13.06
C LEU A 878 -41.56 -25.58 13.01
N THR A 879 -41.51 -26.25 14.16
CA THR A 879 -41.86 -27.68 14.22
C THR A 879 -43.22 -27.80 14.88
N SER A 880 -44.29 -28.11 14.12
CA SER A 880 -45.51 -28.65 14.72
C SER A 880 -45.11 -29.78 15.68
N ASN A 881 -45.50 -29.70 16.95
CA ASN A 881 -45.07 -30.47 18.14
C ASN A 881 -44.81 -32.00 18.00
N GLU A 882 -45.02 -32.61 16.84
CA GLU A 882 -44.87 -34.03 16.53
C GLU A 882 -43.43 -34.50 16.21
N THR A 883 -42.45 -33.59 16.10
CA THR A 883 -41.07 -33.90 15.64
C THR A 883 -40.02 -34.00 16.76
N ILE A 884 -40.44 -33.87 18.01
CA ILE A 884 -39.58 -33.96 19.20
C ILE A 884 -39.32 -35.45 19.54
N VAL A 885 -38.07 -35.80 19.86
CA VAL A 885 -37.81 -37.04 20.62
C VAL A 885 -37.72 -36.66 22.09
N PRO A 886 -38.68 -37.04 22.95
CA PRO A 886 -38.40 -37.09 24.38
C PRO A 886 -37.40 -38.21 24.68
N SER A 887 -36.31 -37.83 25.33
CA SER A 887 -35.31 -38.62 26.06
C SER A 887 -35.41 -40.14 25.99
N VAL A 888 -34.43 -40.76 25.31
CA VAL A 888 -33.87 -42.03 25.80
C VAL A 888 -33.30 -41.74 27.19
N SER A 889 -33.86 -42.33 28.25
CA SER A 889 -33.31 -42.17 29.60
C SER A 889 -32.11 -43.10 29.77
N THR A 890 -30.89 -42.57 29.71
CA THR A 890 -29.72 -43.28 30.23
C THR A 890 -29.55 -42.93 31.71
N LYS A 891 -28.84 -43.72 32.52
CA LYS A 891 -28.54 -43.35 33.91
C LYS A 891 -27.08 -42.92 34.05
N TYR A 892 -26.80 -41.86 34.81
CA TYR A 892 -25.47 -41.54 35.31
C TYR A 892 -24.94 -42.76 36.11
N SER A 893 -23.63 -42.83 36.38
CA SER A 893 -23.06 -43.87 37.25
C SER A 893 -23.64 -43.89 38.67
N ASP A 894 -24.34 -42.83 39.08
CA ASP A 894 -25.06 -42.71 40.34
C ASP A 894 -26.55 -43.14 40.27
N GLY A 895 -27.03 -43.56 39.11
CA GLY A 895 -28.40 -44.02 38.88
C GLY A 895 -29.42 -42.93 38.50
N SER A 896 -29.03 -41.66 38.44
CA SER A 896 -29.93 -40.56 38.02
C SER A 896 -30.17 -40.56 36.50
N PRO A 897 -31.40 -40.32 36.01
CA PRO A 897 -31.72 -40.35 34.58
C PRO A 897 -31.16 -39.11 33.85
N HIS A 898 -30.53 -39.32 32.70
CA HIS A 898 -30.19 -38.32 31.70
C HIS A 898 -31.29 -38.22 30.66
N ASN A 899 -31.72 -37.01 30.34
CA ASN A 899 -32.68 -36.78 29.27
C ASN A 899 -32.00 -36.12 28.07
N ILE A 900 -32.03 -36.79 26.92
CA ILE A 900 -31.56 -36.21 25.65
C ILE A 900 -32.77 -35.65 24.89
N THR A 901 -32.78 -34.34 24.69
CA THR A 901 -33.82 -33.62 23.95
C THR A 901 -33.22 -33.02 22.68
N GLY A 902 -34.00 -33.01 21.60
CA GLY A 902 -33.59 -32.39 20.34
C GLY A 902 -34.58 -32.61 19.18
N ILE A 903 -34.22 -32.12 17.99
CA ILE A 903 -35.02 -32.13 16.77
C ILE A 903 -34.61 -33.30 15.85
N LYS A 904 -35.57 -34.15 15.45
CA LYS A 904 -35.32 -35.19 14.43
C LYS A 904 -34.98 -34.54 13.10
N TYR A 905 -33.99 -35.08 12.39
CA TYR A 905 -33.72 -34.72 11.01
C TYR A 905 -33.92 -35.94 10.09
N ASN A 906 -34.36 -35.67 8.86
CA ASN A 906 -34.61 -36.71 7.88
C ASN A 906 -33.30 -37.09 7.15
N CYS A 907 -32.95 -38.38 7.15
CA CYS A 907 -31.94 -38.93 6.26
C CYS A 907 -32.62 -39.62 5.09
N GLN A 908 -32.21 -39.33 3.87
CA GLN A 908 -32.78 -39.96 2.69
C GLN A 908 -31.71 -40.19 1.62
N VAL A 909 -31.72 -41.39 1.04
CA VAL A 909 -30.93 -41.72 -0.15
C VAL A 909 -31.86 -42.23 -1.26
N ASP A 910 -31.80 -41.57 -2.41
CA ASP A 910 -32.60 -41.90 -3.59
C ASP A 910 -31.77 -42.72 -4.56
N LEU A 911 -32.17 -43.98 -4.76
CA LEU A 911 -31.44 -44.91 -5.61
C LEU A 911 -31.70 -44.64 -7.10
N PRO A 912 -30.69 -44.85 -7.96
CA PRO A 912 -30.89 -44.75 -9.40
C PRO A 912 -31.72 -45.93 -9.93
N LYS A 913 -32.24 -45.80 -11.14
CA LYS A 913 -32.76 -46.97 -11.86
C LYS A 913 -31.59 -47.83 -12.28
N TYR A 914 -31.59 -49.09 -11.85
CA TYR A 914 -30.52 -50.03 -12.23
C TYR A 914 -30.79 -50.65 -13.59
N TYR A 915 -29.72 -50.79 -14.37
CA TYR A 915 -29.68 -51.49 -15.65
C TYR A 915 -28.67 -52.62 -15.55
N VAL A 916 -28.79 -53.66 -16.39
CA VAL A 916 -27.74 -54.67 -16.49
C VAL A 916 -26.50 -53.99 -17.06
N THR A 917 -25.44 -53.96 -16.27
CA THR A 917 -24.16 -53.36 -16.68
C THR A 917 -23.20 -54.45 -17.16
N SER A 918 -22.38 -54.12 -18.15
CA SER A 918 -21.24 -54.93 -18.57
C SER A 918 -19.98 -54.06 -18.60
N THR A 919 -18.86 -54.60 -18.16
CA THR A 919 -17.56 -53.94 -18.22
C THR A 919 -16.89 -54.32 -19.54
N ILE A 920 -16.67 -53.35 -20.42
CA ILE A 920 -15.91 -53.54 -21.66
C ILE A 920 -14.64 -52.69 -21.53
N GLY A 921 -13.49 -53.35 -21.32
CA GLY A 921 -12.25 -52.65 -20.98
C GLY A 921 -12.35 -51.96 -19.62
N SER A 922 -12.19 -50.63 -19.59
CA SER A 922 -12.28 -49.79 -18.38
C SER A 922 -13.59 -48.99 -18.27
N GLU A 923 -14.51 -49.11 -19.23
CA GLU A 923 -15.77 -48.36 -19.25
C GLU A 923 -16.96 -49.22 -18.81
N PHE A 924 -17.82 -48.63 -17.99
CA PHE A 924 -19.11 -49.23 -17.60
C PHE A 924 -20.15 -48.91 -18.67
N ARG A 925 -20.76 -49.94 -19.24
CA ARG A 925 -21.87 -49.76 -20.19
C ARG A 925 -23.13 -50.42 -19.65
N SER A 926 -24.14 -49.59 -19.42
CA SER A 926 -25.50 -50.03 -19.11
C SER A 926 -26.22 -50.48 -20.38
N ASP A 927 -26.87 -51.64 -20.34
CA ASP A 927 -27.75 -52.09 -21.42
C ASP A 927 -29.16 -51.51 -21.22
N THR A 928 -29.51 -50.54 -22.07
CA THR A 928 -30.83 -49.90 -22.11
C THR A 928 -31.76 -50.52 -23.17
N THR A 929 -31.25 -51.45 -23.99
CA THR A 929 -32.01 -52.05 -25.11
C THR A 929 -32.87 -53.23 -24.67
N ALA A 930 -32.46 -53.90 -23.61
CA ALA A 930 -33.18 -55.04 -23.04
C ALA A 930 -34.23 -54.62 -22.00
N SER A 931 -35.17 -55.52 -21.74
CA SER A 931 -36.17 -55.36 -20.69
C SER A 931 -35.67 -56.02 -19.42
N LEU A 932 -35.65 -55.27 -18.31
CA LEU A 932 -35.33 -55.79 -16.98
C LEU A 932 -36.56 -55.69 -16.08
N THR A 933 -37.06 -56.84 -15.62
CA THR A 933 -38.09 -56.92 -14.58
C THR A 933 -37.40 -57.20 -13.25
N MET A 934 -37.42 -56.23 -12.34
CA MET A 934 -36.87 -56.39 -11.00
C MET A 934 -37.75 -57.35 -10.20
N HIS A 935 -37.14 -58.18 -9.35
CA HIS A 935 -37.83 -59.06 -8.40
C HIS A 935 -37.63 -58.62 -6.95
N ARG A 936 -36.41 -58.21 -6.61
CA ARG A 936 -36.05 -57.80 -5.24
C ARG A 936 -34.75 -57.02 -5.19
N TYR A 937 -34.64 -56.23 -4.12
CA TYR A 937 -33.42 -55.60 -3.65
C TYR A 937 -33.00 -56.25 -2.35
N LYS A 938 -31.70 -56.45 -2.16
CA LYS A 938 -31.08 -56.91 -0.93
C LYS A 938 -30.11 -55.84 -0.46
N ILE A 939 -30.43 -55.19 0.63
CA ILE A 939 -29.66 -54.08 1.16
C ILE A 939 -28.84 -54.61 2.33
N ASN A 940 -27.52 -54.46 2.24
CA ASN A 940 -26.61 -54.84 3.31
C ASN A 940 -26.34 -53.63 4.18
N HIS A 941 -26.84 -53.71 5.40
CA HIS A 941 -26.66 -52.71 6.43
C HIS A 941 -25.53 -53.10 7.39
N GLY A 942 -24.80 -52.08 7.86
CA GLY A 942 -24.03 -52.19 9.10
C GLY A 942 -24.93 -51.91 10.29
N ALA A 943 -24.41 -51.18 11.28
CA ALA A 943 -25.21 -50.75 12.43
C ALA A 943 -26.46 -49.97 11.95
N VAL A 944 -27.64 -50.56 12.17
CA VAL A 944 -28.91 -50.04 11.68
C VAL A 944 -30.01 -50.21 12.72
N GLY A 945 -30.75 -49.13 12.97
CA GLY A 945 -31.99 -49.14 13.74
C GLY A 945 -33.21 -49.30 12.84
N ALA A 946 -34.29 -48.62 13.18
CA ALA A 946 -35.48 -48.55 12.33
C ALA A 946 -35.24 -47.65 11.10
N TYR A 947 -35.81 -48.04 9.96
CA TYR A 947 -35.77 -47.25 8.73
C TYR A 947 -36.93 -47.59 7.79
N TYR A 948 -37.26 -46.66 6.92
CA TYR A 948 -38.28 -46.80 5.88
C TYR A 948 -37.64 -47.09 4.53
N VAL A 949 -38.31 -47.92 3.73
CA VAL A 949 -38.08 -48.05 2.30
C VAL A 949 -39.34 -47.60 1.58
N ASP A 950 -39.24 -46.47 0.90
CA ASP A 950 -40.32 -45.85 0.13
C ASP A 950 -40.19 -46.28 -1.33
N ILE A 951 -41.24 -46.91 -1.87
CA ILE A 951 -41.27 -47.40 -3.26
C ILE A 951 -42.39 -46.70 -4.02
N LYS A 952 -42.01 -45.98 -5.07
CA LYS A 952 -42.95 -45.28 -5.96
C LYS A 952 -43.01 -45.93 -7.34
N ARG A 953 -44.21 -46.19 -7.85
CA ARG A 953 -44.45 -46.87 -9.15
C ARG A 953 -45.02 -45.90 -10.18
N THR A 954 -44.26 -45.68 -11.24
CA THR A 954 -44.63 -44.79 -12.34
C THR A 954 -45.85 -45.35 -13.08
N GLY A 955 -46.92 -44.56 -13.17
CA GLY A 955 -48.18 -44.96 -13.81
C GLY A 955 -49.14 -45.76 -12.91
N LYS A 956 -48.78 -45.99 -11.65
CA LYS A 956 -49.62 -46.63 -10.63
C LYS A 956 -49.48 -45.95 -9.25
N PRO A 957 -49.86 -44.67 -9.10
CA PRO A 957 -49.66 -43.93 -7.86
C PRO A 957 -50.47 -44.48 -6.68
N GLU A 958 -51.58 -45.19 -6.94
CA GLU A 958 -52.36 -45.89 -5.92
C GLU A 958 -51.61 -47.10 -5.32
N ASP A 959 -50.58 -47.61 -6.02
CA ASP A 959 -49.73 -48.74 -5.60
C ASP A 959 -48.40 -48.25 -4.99
N ASP A 960 -48.25 -46.96 -4.67
CA ASP A 960 -47.10 -46.48 -3.90
C ASP A 960 -47.21 -46.98 -2.46
N TYR A 961 -46.17 -47.65 -1.95
CA TYR A 961 -46.18 -48.18 -0.58
C TYR A 961 -44.87 -47.91 0.15
N LYS A 962 -44.98 -47.77 1.47
CA LYS A 962 -43.89 -47.52 2.40
C LYS A 962 -43.75 -48.73 3.30
N ILE A 963 -42.56 -49.30 3.37
CA ILE A 963 -42.27 -50.40 4.30
C ILE A 963 -41.42 -49.85 5.43
N LEU A 964 -41.85 -50.05 6.67
CA LEU A 964 -41.04 -49.82 7.85
C LEU A 964 -40.34 -51.13 8.22
N TYR A 965 -39.01 -51.09 8.30
CA TYR A 965 -38.21 -52.17 8.85
C TYR A 965 -37.76 -51.77 10.24
N GLU A 966 -38.21 -52.53 11.23
CA GLU A 966 -37.83 -52.38 12.64
C GLU A 966 -36.96 -53.57 13.05
N GLN A 967 -36.04 -53.34 13.98
CA GLN A 967 -35.26 -54.44 14.55
C GLN A 967 -36.14 -55.21 15.53
N PRO A 968 -36.18 -56.55 15.46
CA PRO A 968 -36.81 -57.33 16.51
C PRO A 968 -36.11 -57.01 17.83
N TYR A 969 -36.88 -56.84 18.91
CA TYR A 969 -36.32 -56.80 20.26
C TYR A 969 -35.35 -57.96 20.42
N ALA A 970 -34.20 -57.73 21.06
CA ALA A 970 -33.34 -58.81 21.53
C ALA A 970 -34.21 -59.73 22.39
N ASP A 971 -34.59 -60.87 21.82
CA ASP A 971 -35.55 -61.79 22.43
C ASP A 971 -34.86 -62.50 23.60
N GLY A 972 -35.38 -62.31 24.81
CA GLY A 972 -35.09 -63.15 25.97
C GLY A 972 -34.10 -62.62 27.01
N GLY A 973 -34.40 -61.47 27.63
CA GLY A 973 -33.86 -61.07 28.92
C GLY A 973 -34.96 -60.45 29.77
N ILE A 974 -35.18 -61.01 30.96
CA ILE A 974 -36.26 -60.64 31.90
C ILE A 974 -36.40 -59.12 32.02
N ALA A 975 -37.65 -58.65 32.00
CA ALA A 975 -38.03 -57.29 32.42
C ALA A 975 -37.41 -56.99 33.79
N GLY A 976 -36.26 -56.32 33.80
CA GLY A 976 -35.50 -56.04 35.02
C GLY A 976 -33.99 -55.86 34.86
N ASP A 977 -33.33 -56.47 33.86
CA ASP A 977 -31.84 -56.58 33.88
C ASP A 977 -31.07 -56.24 32.59
N ALA A 978 -31.73 -55.84 31.50
CA ALA A 978 -31.05 -55.37 30.28
C ALA A 978 -30.95 -53.83 30.28
N GLU A 979 -30.00 -53.28 31.05
CA GLU A 979 -29.88 -51.84 31.29
C GLU A 979 -29.38 -50.98 30.10
N ARG A 980 -29.11 -51.54 28.90
CA ARG A 980 -28.56 -50.75 27.77
C ARG A 980 -28.93 -51.21 26.35
N ASP A 981 -29.93 -52.07 26.11
CA ASP A 981 -30.18 -52.60 24.75
C ASP A 981 -30.89 -51.58 23.82
N TYR A 982 -30.13 -50.82 23.03
CA TYR A 982 -30.66 -50.13 21.87
C TYR A 982 -31.11 -51.16 20.81
N PRO A 983 -32.29 -51.00 20.16
CA PRO A 983 -32.76 -51.92 19.12
C PRO A 983 -32.01 -51.70 17.80
N ILE A 984 -30.72 -52.09 17.79
CA ILE A 984 -29.78 -51.90 16.69
C ILE A 984 -29.27 -53.28 16.26
N ALA A 985 -29.38 -53.60 14.97
CA ALA A 985 -28.66 -54.72 14.39
C ALA A 985 -27.29 -54.23 13.92
N LEU A 986 -26.20 -54.91 14.31
CA LEU A 986 -24.84 -54.54 13.91
C LEU A 986 -24.55 -54.86 12.44
N GLU A 987 -25.15 -55.94 11.92
CA GLU A 987 -25.12 -56.31 10.51
C GLU A 987 -26.46 -56.95 10.14
N GLN A 988 -27.06 -56.52 9.03
CA GLN A 988 -28.34 -57.05 8.55
C GLN A 988 -28.43 -57.00 7.03
N GLU A 989 -28.77 -58.14 6.41
CA GLU A 989 -29.21 -58.17 5.00
C GLU A 989 -30.73 -58.10 4.95
N GLN A 990 -31.28 -56.98 4.47
CA GLN A 990 -32.73 -56.81 4.32
C GLN A 990 -33.16 -57.05 2.87
N THR A 991 -34.11 -57.96 2.67
CA THR A 991 -34.73 -58.19 1.36
C THR A 991 -35.99 -57.35 1.21
N VAL A 992 -36.02 -56.51 0.18
CA VAL A 992 -37.15 -55.69 -0.24
C VAL A 992 -37.71 -56.27 -1.54
N PRO A 993 -38.89 -56.91 -1.52
CA PRO A 993 -39.50 -57.49 -2.71
C PRO A 993 -40.08 -56.38 -3.59
N VAL A 994 -39.70 -56.36 -4.88
CA VAL A 994 -40.23 -55.39 -5.85
C VAL A 994 -40.38 -56.10 -7.19
N TYR A 995 -41.62 -56.37 -7.61
CA TYR A 995 -41.91 -57.05 -8.87
C TYR A 995 -42.50 -56.09 -9.92
N ASP A 996 -41.62 -55.41 -10.64
CA ASP A 996 -41.98 -54.52 -11.76
C ASP A 996 -40.76 -54.23 -12.66
N ARG A 997 -40.98 -53.58 -13.80
CA ARG A 997 -39.89 -53.11 -14.66
C ARG A 997 -39.03 -52.09 -13.93
N ASN A 998 -37.72 -52.18 -14.10
CA ASN A 998 -36.75 -51.23 -13.54
C ASN A 998 -37.10 -49.76 -13.86
N THR A 999 -37.65 -49.48 -15.05
CA THR A 999 -38.04 -48.13 -15.49
C THR A 999 -39.23 -47.55 -14.71
N ASN A 1000 -40.05 -48.40 -14.10
CA ASN A 1000 -41.28 -48.00 -13.41
C ASN A 1000 -41.05 -47.73 -11.92
N ILE A 1001 -39.94 -48.20 -11.35
CA ILE A 1001 -39.69 -48.18 -9.92
C ILE A 1001 -38.77 -47.00 -9.57
N ASN A 1002 -39.11 -46.26 -8.51
CA ASN A 1002 -38.17 -45.41 -7.78
C ASN A 1002 -38.14 -45.86 -6.32
N ILE A 1003 -36.94 -46.06 -5.77
CA ILE A 1003 -36.74 -46.52 -4.38
C ILE A 1003 -35.94 -45.47 -3.63
N SER A 1004 -36.42 -45.13 -2.45
CA SER A 1004 -35.76 -44.24 -1.50
C SER A 1004 -35.63 -44.96 -0.15
N ILE A 1005 -34.44 -44.90 0.44
CA ILE A 1005 -34.22 -45.40 1.81
C ILE A 1005 -34.21 -44.17 2.72
N ARG A 1006 -35.05 -44.19 3.75
CA ARG A 1006 -35.29 -43.02 4.62
C ARG A 1006 -35.16 -43.40 6.10
N SER A 1007 -34.50 -42.58 6.90
CA SER A 1007 -34.38 -42.76 8.36
C SER A 1007 -34.53 -41.40 9.06
N ASP A 1008 -35.64 -41.24 9.77
CA ASP A 1008 -36.00 -40.09 10.62
C ASP A 1008 -35.91 -40.43 12.12
N PHE A 1009 -35.44 -41.63 12.46
CA PHE A 1009 -35.25 -42.10 13.83
C PHE A 1009 -33.94 -41.57 14.43
N ASN A 1010 -33.81 -41.58 15.75
CA ASN A 1010 -32.59 -41.21 16.48
C ASN A 1010 -31.51 -42.32 16.51
N LEU A 1011 -31.72 -43.39 15.75
CA LEU A 1011 -30.81 -44.54 15.66
C LEU A 1011 -29.90 -44.44 14.42
N PRO A 1012 -28.75 -45.14 14.42
CA PRO A 1012 -27.87 -45.21 13.26
C PRO A 1012 -28.57 -45.85 12.06
N CYS A 1013 -28.13 -45.50 10.86
CA CYS A 1013 -28.46 -46.20 9.63
C CYS A 1013 -27.24 -46.18 8.72
N ILE A 1014 -26.61 -47.34 8.57
CA ILE A 1014 -25.42 -47.53 7.75
C ILE A 1014 -25.75 -48.46 6.59
N ILE A 1015 -25.38 -48.07 5.38
CA ILE A 1015 -25.56 -48.88 4.15
C ILE A 1015 -24.17 -49.20 3.59
N TYR A 1016 -23.81 -50.48 3.57
CA TYR A 1016 -22.56 -50.95 3.00
C TYR A 1016 -22.69 -51.19 1.50
N SER A 1017 -23.64 -52.02 1.10
CA SER A 1017 -23.81 -52.45 -0.29
C SER A 1017 -25.26 -52.77 -0.61
N LEU A 1018 -25.56 -52.89 -1.89
CA LEU A 1018 -26.88 -53.25 -2.36
C LEU A 1018 -26.76 -54.26 -3.49
N ARG A 1019 -27.52 -55.34 -3.43
CA ARG A 1019 -27.67 -56.29 -4.53
C ARG A 1019 -29.08 -56.18 -5.07
N TRP A 1020 -29.23 -56.27 -6.38
CA TRP A 1020 -30.53 -56.38 -7.00
C TRP A 1020 -30.62 -57.63 -7.87
N GLU A 1021 -31.82 -58.18 -7.98
CA GLU A 1021 -32.11 -59.41 -8.71
C GLU A 1021 -33.36 -59.21 -9.58
N GLY A 1022 -33.32 -59.72 -10.81
CA GLY A 1022 -34.42 -59.61 -11.74
C GLY A 1022 -34.26 -60.46 -13.00
N ASP A 1023 -35.32 -60.52 -13.79
CA ASP A 1023 -35.36 -61.23 -15.06
C ASP A 1023 -34.98 -60.30 -16.21
N TYR A 1024 -33.93 -60.69 -16.91
CA TYR A 1024 -33.39 -59.99 -18.06
C TYR A 1024 -33.88 -60.63 -19.36
N THR A 1025 -34.46 -59.82 -20.24
CA THR A 1025 -34.97 -60.26 -21.53
C THR A 1025 -34.52 -59.31 -22.64
N ASN A 1026 -33.66 -59.81 -23.51
CA ASN A 1026 -33.25 -59.10 -24.71
C ASN A 1026 -34.47 -58.84 -25.61
N ARG A 1027 -34.70 -57.58 -26.00
CA ARG A 1027 -35.65 -57.23 -27.05
C ARG A 1027 -34.96 -57.45 -28.41
N TYR A 1028 -35.63 -58.12 -29.35
CA TYR A 1028 -35.06 -58.69 -30.57
C TYR A 1028 -34.12 -57.78 -31.38
N TYR A 1029 -32.82 -58.14 -31.43
CA TYR A 1029 -31.94 -58.50 -32.59
C TYR A 1029 -30.49 -58.43 -32.10
N LYS A 1030 -29.74 -59.54 -32.12
CA LYS A 1030 -28.26 -59.48 -32.07
C LYS A 1030 -27.82 -58.73 -33.33
N ARG A 1031 -27.17 -57.56 -33.21
CA ARG A 1031 -26.32 -57.09 -34.31
C ARG A 1031 -25.17 -58.09 -34.42
N VAL A 1032 -25.17 -58.84 -35.52
CA VAL A 1032 -24.03 -59.67 -35.96
C VAL A 1032 -22.87 -58.74 -36.29
#